data_AF-A0A1B2YT11-F1
#
_entry.id   AF-A0A1B2YT11-F1
#
_cell.length_a   1.000
_cell.length_b   1.000
_cell.length_c   1.000
_cell.angle_alpha   90.00
_cell.angle_beta   90.00
_cell.angle_gamma   90.00
#
_symmetry.space_group_name_H-M   'P 1'
#
loop_
_entity.id
_entity.type
_entity.pdbx_description
1 polymer ?
#
loop_
_entity_poly.entity_id
_entity_poly.type
_entity_poly.pdbx_seq_one_letter_code
_entity_poly.pdbx_strand_id
1 'polypeptide(L)'
;MNKIITRNLALFSFLALTSFAFSQTTITDSGLFTTGPNNNWTHVYTLALTADGSSSQATQTLDINITSLPTGGANYRVFKTTANGGNFYSGSFALSTGLNEISVGGVAFDRTVKIQFSSGLIGFDSLVANGTTVYDSSSSDDGTDDGSDDGSSSTEECISDSDSFEDGPNATWVKLITLALTSDGASSQGIQTLDINVTSLPSGGANYRVYKTTSNGGNFWSNASALSVGANEISVAGVSFDRTVKVQFSSADVCYDSLIKNDVTIFPADSGSGDDSSTTTYQACTLDFSFVINTSSSTYPKQIILAEDSDSSSSDSQNLTMNITNLPDGGVRYQVVKTLANGNLNYANPVTVTETGNLSITVAGASFQRDVKIRFDSTELCFDSISVNGSSLMTWTGATDTDWATTTNWVFNNAPDSTTKVNLPASLSNYPSISTDVSLTELSIDSGASATVTSTGSLTTSGDLSNSGTFTMTGSSTENPSLVVGGTSSGDITYNRYVNTVGSNEWDLIGSPVDGLSVEDFLNANSSIATNNSSTETTISESSHFEAGPNTNYPKKITLTTVADGASSQETQTLSINITSLPSGGANYRVYKTTATSNFTSGPSSLSLGSNSISVSSVEFDRTVNVRFSSADIGFNSLTVNGTSLYNGIQPETYAVGYYDNATSTWNNYDDDNFNVGSPALDLGKGFQMASSSGSTLSFSGSVATSQQTSTIVDNSSLGGTQWNLIANPFPSYLNLNSAADATNNFITQNGLSVYGWSADGSGTYIVYNNVSPTPAASYIAPGQGFFVGAADGTTSVNFTAAMRTTSGGDDFVADRLSGSYTYFYLDMLNQNGNSIDNGMFYFDDNMTHGYDQGYDAESFDQSSSLMSRLLNGYEGTGMQVNAMPASSLDDSTIIPLEINRGAGTAFAISLGDSFNIPADVDIYLEDREAQTFTDLKNGDFSITPTSNISGTGRFYLVFGTNSLGSDDFDMSHINAYKPFNADHLVIEGLLNIETASLFMYNIIGQEVLNINLNTNQAIEKVSTLGMNAGVYIVNIQADNNTITKKIIIN
;
A
#
# COMPACT_ATOMS: atom_id res chain seq x y z
N MET A 1 -29.92 59.14 -14.07
CA MET A 1 -28.45 59.25 -14.08
C MET A 1 -27.93 57.87 -13.68
N ASN A 2 -27.55 57.01 -14.62
CA ASN A 2 -26.16 56.85 -15.10
C ASN A 2 -25.17 56.72 -13.93
N LYS A 3 -24.28 55.73 -13.81
CA LYS A 3 -23.91 54.46 -14.48
C LYS A 3 -22.61 54.03 -13.73
N ILE A 4 -22.23 52.74 -13.77
CA ILE A 4 -20.82 52.24 -13.73
C ILE A 4 -20.13 52.19 -12.34
N ILE A 5 -19.45 51.13 -11.85
CA ILE A 5 -19.06 49.79 -12.36
C ILE A 5 -18.73 48.88 -11.15
N THR A 6 -19.11 47.61 -11.29
CA THR A 6 -18.67 46.42 -10.53
C THR A 6 -17.22 46.06 -10.87
N ARG A 7 -16.36 45.77 -9.88
CA ARG A 7 -15.18 44.92 -10.11
C ARG A 7 -15.02 43.90 -9.00
N ASN A 8 -15.39 42.67 -9.35
CA ASN A 8 -14.82 41.44 -8.85
C ASN A 8 -13.29 41.56 -8.83
N LEU A 9 -12.67 41.29 -7.69
CA LEU A 9 -11.32 40.78 -7.65
C LEU A 9 -11.40 39.42 -6.95
N ALA A 10 -11.53 38.38 -7.77
CA ALA A 10 -11.20 37.03 -7.37
C ALA A 10 -9.76 37.06 -6.87
N LEU A 11 -9.56 36.84 -5.58
CA LEU A 11 -8.26 36.49 -5.05
C LEU A 11 -8.03 35.04 -5.50
N PHE A 12 -7.50 34.87 -6.72
CA PHE A 12 -6.83 33.64 -7.09
C PHE A 12 -5.66 33.50 -6.11
N SER A 13 -5.80 32.64 -5.10
CA SER A 13 -4.63 32.08 -4.43
C SER A 13 -3.90 31.30 -5.50
N PHE A 14 -2.82 31.89 -6.01
CA PHE A 14 -1.86 31.17 -6.83
C PHE A 14 -1.33 30.06 -5.94
N LEU A 15 -1.75 28.82 -6.22
CA LEU A 15 -1.12 27.61 -5.73
C LEU A 15 0.32 27.70 -6.25
N ALA A 16 1.24 28.15 -5.41
CA ALA A 16 2.64 27.89 -5.65
C ALA A 16 2.80 26.39 -5.40
N LEU A 17 2.67 25.59 -6.48
CA LEU A 17 3.34 24.31 -6.52
C LEU A 17 4.82 24.61 -6.35
N THR A 18 5.31 24.54 -5.11
CA THR A 18 6.71 24.24 -4.86
C THR A 18 6.87 22.79 -5.26
N SER A 19 7.24 22.58 -6.52
CA SER A 19 7.83 21.30 -6.93
C SER A 19 8.98 21.02 -5.98
N PHE A 20 8.88 19.94 -5.22
CA PHE A 20 10.02 19.40 -4.50
C PHE A 20 11.08 19.05 -5.54
N ALA A 21 12.13 19.86 -5.62
CA ALA A 21 13.31 19.51 -6.38
C ALA A 21 14.09 18.51 -5.52
N PHE A 22 14.03 17.22 -5.89
CA PHE A 22 15.15 16.33 -5.66
C PHE A 22 16.42 17.02 -6.17
N SER A 23 17.58 16.75 -5.57
CA SER A 23 18.86 17.21 -6.13
C SER A 23 19.00 16.66 -7.54
N GLN A 24 18.60 17.45 -8.52
CA GLN A 24 18.57 17.11 -9.94
C GLN A 24 19.85 17.65 -10.56
N THR A 25 20.68 16.78 -11.13
CA THR A 25 21.85 17.22 -11.88
C THR A 25 21.38 17.89 -13.18
N THR A 26 21.57 19.21 -13.27
CA THR A 26 21.25 19.97 -14.49
C THR A 26 22.43 19.97 -15.46
N ILE A 27 22.20 20.28 -16.74
CA ILE A 27 23.27 20.46 -17.74
C ILE A 27 24.33 21.48 -17.26
N THR A 28 23.94 22.52 -16.52
CA THR A 28 24.88 23.50 -15.95
C THR A 28 25.67 22.92 -14.78
N ASP A 29 25.00 22.14 -13.92
CA ASP A 29 25.61 21.65 -12.67
C ASP A 29 26.42 20.37 -12.85
N SER A 30 26.29 19.66 -13.98
CA SER A 30 26.97 18.37 -14.23
C SER A 30 28.45 18.48 -14.60
N GLY A 31 28.93 19.64 -15.04
CA GLY A 31 30.30 19.80 -15.57
C GLY A 31 30.59 19.10 -16.90
N LEU A 32 29.70 18.25 -17.41
CA LEU A 32 29.88 17.45 -18.65
C LEU A 32 29.74 18.28 -19.94
N PHE A 33 29.17 19.47 -19.87
CA PHE A 33 28.86 20.32 -21.01
C PHE A 33 29.73 21.59 -21.02
N THR A 34 30.21 21.97 -22.19
CA THR A 34 30.97 23.21 -22.37
C THR A 34 30.05 24.40 -22.64
N THR A 35 30.52 25.62 -22.35
CA THR A 35 29.77 26.86 -22.69
C THR A 35 29.50 26.93 -24.18
N GLY A 36 28.24 27.18 -24.53
CA GLY A 36 27.80 27.23 -25.91
C GLY A 36 28.08 28.55 -26.62
N PRO A 37 27.90 28.60 -27.95
CA PRO A 37 28.44 29.67 -28.79
C PRO A 37 27.73 31.03 -28.66
N ASN A 38 26.54 31.09 -28.04
CA ASN A 38 25.76 32.32 -27.85
C ASN A 38 24.57 32.09 -26.88
N ASN A 39 23.84 33.17 -26.57
CA ASN A 39 22.72 33.14 -25.62
C ASN A 39 21.53 32.25 -26.03
N ASN A 40 21.41 31.84 -27.30
CA ASN A 40 20.34 30.95 -27.76
C ASN A 40 20.75 29.46 -27.72
N TRP A 41 22.05 29.19 -27.58
CA TRP A 41 22.65 27.85 -27.54
C TRP A 41 23.72 27.88 -26.47
N THR A 42 23.28 27.73 -25.23
CA THR A 42 24.05 28.08 -24.03
C THR A 42 25.02 26.99 -23.59
N HIS A 43 24.80 25.74 -23.99
CA HIS A 43 25.62 24.58 -23.61
C HIS A 43 25.87 23.65 -24.80
N VAL A 44 27.02 22.98 -24.82
CA VAL A 44 27.45 22.13 -25.94
C VAL A 44 28.12 20.85 -25.45
N TYR A 45 27.64 19.72 -25.97
CA TYR A 45 28.29 18.41 -25.85
C TYR A 45 29.02 18.07 -27.15
N THR A 46 30.26 17.58 -27.06
CA THR A 46 31.07 17.22 -28.25
C THR A 46 31.11 15.71 -28.40
N LEU A 47 30.60 15.20 -29.53
CA LEU A 47 30.59 13.77 -29.83
C LEU A 47 31.85 13.31 -30.57
N ALA A 48 32.40 14.17 -31.43
CA ALA A 48 33.66 13.91 -32.13
C ALA A 48 34.31 15.23 -32.58
N LEU A 49 35.63 15.23 -32.69
CA LEU A 49 36.46 16.26 -33.27
C LEU A 49 37.10 15.76 -34.56
N THR A 50 37.43 16.69 -35.46
CA THR A 50 38.19 16.36 -36.68
C THR A 50 39.56 15.73 -36.36
N ALA A 51 40.12 16.02 -35.18
CA ALA A 51 41.39 15.44 -34.73
C ALA A 51 41.29 13.94 -34.40
N ASP A 52 40.09 13.41 -34.18
CA ASP A 52 39.88 12.00 -33.82
C ASP A 52 40.04 11.07 -35.05
N GLY A 53 40.25 11.64 -36.24
CA GLY A 53 40.52 10.88 -37.46
C GLY A 53 39.33 10.01 -37.86
N SER A 54 39.59 8.76 -38.24
CA SER A 54 38.59 7.83 -38.76
C SER A 54 37.41 7.55 -37.82
N SER A 55 37.57 7.70 -36.50
CA SER A 55 36.47 7.51 -35.54
C SER A 55 35.38 8.59 -35.68
N SER A 56 35.76 9.81 -36.06
CA SER A 56 34.83 10.93 -36.30
C SER A 56 33.94 10.74 -37.55
N GLN A 57 34.34 9.81 -38.42
CA GLN A 57 33.63 9.46 -39.65
C GLN A 57 32.42 8.54 -39.38
N ALA A 58 32.42 7.80 -38.28
CA ALA A 58 31.33 6.91 -37.90
C ALA A 58 30.03 7.68 -37.59
N THR A 59 28.91 6.95 -37.52
CA THR A 59 27.66 7.48 -36.95
C THR A 59 27.90 7.87 -35.51
N GLN A 60 27.45 9.06 -35.13
CA GLN A 60 27.58 9.57 -33.77
C GLN A 60 26.21 9.58 -33.10
N THR A 61 26.11 9.13 -31.86
CA THR A 61 24.84 9.06 -31.10
C THR A 61 24.96 9.75 -29.75
N LEU A 62 23.85 10.35 -29.29
CA LEU A 62 23.70 10.88 -27.95
C LEU A 62 22.30 10.53 -27.45
N ASP A 63 22.23 9.73 -26.40
CA ASP A 63 20.98 9.37 -25.74
C ASP A 63 20.97 10.06 -24.37
N ILE A 64 19.95 10.85 -24.08
CA ILE A 64 19.85 11.61 -22.83
C ILE A 64 18.45 11.43 -22.23
N ASN A 65 18.37 10.97 -20.98
CA ASN A 65 17.10 10.84 -20.26
C ASN A 65 16.83 12.11 -19.46
N ILE A 66 15.86 12.90 -19.91
CA ILE A 66 15.55 14.22 -19.36
C ILE A 66 14.51 14.09 -18.26
N THR A 67 14.87 14.49 -17.04
CA THR A 67 13.98 14.46 -15.87
C THR A 67 13.26 15.78 -15.63
N SER A 68 13.75 16.90 -16.17
CA SER A 68 12.99 18.17 -16.19
C SER A 68 13.42 19.12 -17.30
N LEU A 69 12.53 20.05 -17.65
CA LEU A 69 12.76 21.12 -18.61
C LEU A 69 12.47 22.49 -17.98
N PRO A 70 13.17 23.56 -18.38
CA PRO A 70 12.88 24.91 -17.91
C PRO A 70 11.48 25.37 -18.34
N THR A 71 10.92 26.34 -17.61
CA THR A 71 9.66 26.99 -17.98
C THR A 71 9.75 27.59 -19.39
N GLY A 72 8.95 27.08 -20.33
CA GLY A 72 9.00 27.43 -21.76
C GLY A 72 9.63 26.37 -22.67
N GLY A 73 10.11 25.25 -22.11
CA GLY A 73 10.73 24.14 -22.83
C GLY A 73 12.18 24.43 -23.23
N ALA A 74 12.87 23.41 -23.75
CA ALA A 74 14.21 23.55 -24.30
C ALA A 74 14.35 22.82 -25.64
N ASN A 75 15.37 23.19 -26.41
CA ASN A 75 15.65 22.64 -27.72
C ASN A 75 17.11 22.22 -27.84
N TYR A 76 17.38 21.30 -28.77
CA TYR A 76 18.73 20.99 -29.25
C TYR A 76 18.90 21.30 -30.75
N ARG A 77 20.16 21.45 -31.18
CA ARG A 77 20.55 21.40 -32.60
C ARG A 77 21.90 20.71 -32.78
N VAL A 78 22.12 20.16 -33.96
CA VAL A 78 23.37 19.52 -34.36
C VAL A 78 24.28 20.53 -35.07
N PHE A 79 25.53 20.64 -34.62
CA PHE A 79 26.62 21.27 -35.36
C PHE A 79 27.54 20.19 -35.93
N LYS A 80 27.96 20.36 -37.20
CA LYS A 80 29.01 19.52 -37.78
C LYS A 80 29.85 20.24 -38.83
N THR A 81 31.09 19.81 -39.05
CA THR A 81 31.90 20.29 -40.18
C THR A 81 31.62 19.49 -41.45
N THR A 82 31.72 20.14 -42.60
CA THR A 82 31.51 19.56 -43.93
C THR A 82 32.85 19.17 -44.56
N ALA A 83 32.81 18.39 -45.66
CA ALA A 83 34.01 17.92 -46.36
C ALA A 83 34.96 19.04 -46.81
N ASN A 84 34.41 20.25 -47.03
CA ASN A 84 35.17 21.43 -47.44
C ASN A 84 35.63 22.30 -46.26
N GLY A 85 35.56 21.79 -45.03
CA GLY A 85 35.91 22.53 -43.81
C GLY A 85 34.90 23.59 -43.37
N GLY A 86 33.74 23.69 -44.03
CA GLY A 86 32.67 24.62 -43.68
C GLY A 86 31.79 24.11 -42.53
N ASN A 87 31.13 25.03 -41.81
CA ASN A 87 30.24 24.73 -40.69
C ASN A 87 28.80 24.48 -41.14
N PHE A 88 28.16 23.45 -40.59
CA PHE A 88 26.74 23.15 -40.78
C PHE A 88 26.02 23.14 -39.42
N TYR A 89 24.81 23.71 -39.39
CA TYR A 89 23.90 23.70 -38.24
C TYR A 89 22.55 23.15 -38.70
N SER A 90 21.97 22.21 -37.96
CA SER A 90 20.61 21.75 -38.20
C SER A 90 19.56 22.80 -37.79
N GLY A 91 18.29 22.51 -38.05
CA GLY A 91 17.17 23.18 -37.39
C GLY A 91 17.18 22.97 -35.87
N SER A 92 16.31 23.70 -35.18
CA SER A 92 16.03 23.55 -33.75
C SER A 92 14.98 22.46 -33.54
N PHE A 93 15.23 21.54 -32.62
CA PHE A 93 14.34 20.44 -32.27
C PHE A 93 14.00 20.51 -30.78
N ALA A 94 12.72 20.39 -30.43
CA ALA A 94 12.28 20.42 -29.04
C ALA A 94 12.69 19.13 -28.32
N LEU A 95 13.03 19.27 -27.04
CA LEU A 95 13.29 18.16 -26.12
C LEU A 95 12.00 17.83 -25.35
N SER A 96 11.82 16.57 -25.00
CA SER A 96 10.75 16.08 -24.10
C SER A 96 11.34 15.48 -22.82
N THR A 97 10.56 15.41 -21.75
CA THR A 97 10.91 14.59 -20.58
C THR A 97 10.92 13.11 -20.96
N GLY A 98 11.80 12.31 -20.34
CA GLY A 98 12.12 10.94 -20.75
C GLY A 98 13.31 10.86 -21.72
N LEU A 99 13.50 9.69 -22.35
CA LEU A 99 14.64 9.41 -23.22
C LEU A 99 14.57 10.20 -24.54
N ASN A 100 15.64 10.89 -24.89
CA ASN A 100 15.82 11.59 -26.17
C ASN A 100 17.03 11.00 -26.91
N GLU A 101 16.81 10.36 -28.06
CA GLU A 101 17.85 9.71 -28.88
C GLU A 101 18.24 10.60 -30.08
N ILE A 102 19.51 11.02 -30.14
CA ILE A 102 20.01 11.93 -31.18
C ILE A 102 21.08 11.23 -32.01
N SER A 103 20.80 11.02 -33.29
CA SER A 103 21.74 10.36 -34.21
C SER A 103 22.22 11.26 -35.35
N VAL A 104 23.53 11.26 -35.61
CA VAL A 104 24.19 11.96 -36.71
C VAL A 104 24.90 10.93 -37.60
N GLY A 105 24.29 10.60 -38.73
CA GLY A 105 24.80 9.56 -39.65
C GLY A 105 26.24 9.78 -40.11
N GLY A 106 26.98 8.67 -40.28
CA GLY A 106 28.38 8.63 -40.70
C GLY A 106 28.68 9.26 -42.06
N VAL A 107 29.96 9.57 -42.31
CA VAL A 107 30.51 10.12 -43.56
C VAL A 107 31.88 9.50 -43.88
N ALA A 108 32.55 9.94 -44.95
CA ALA A 108 33.86 9.41 -45.38
C ALA A 108 35.03 10.41 -45.21
N PHE A 109 34.88 11.41 -44.35
CA PHE A 109 35.90 12.43 -44.08
C PHE A 109 35.88 12.83 -42.60
N ASP A 110 37.04 13.19 -42.05
CA ASP A 110 37.15 13.57 -40.65
C ASP A 110 36.36 14.85 -40.35
N ARG A 111 35.58 14.85 -39.28
CA ARG A 111 34.65 15.95 -38.99
C ARG A 111 34.48 16.18 -37.50
N THR A 112 34.08 17.39 -37.14
CA THR A 112 33.59 17.68 -35.80
C THR A 112 32.08 17.47 -35.76
N VAL A 113 31.55 16.88 -34.69
CA VAL A 113 30.10 16.73 -34.41
C VAL A 113 29.82 17.16 -32.98
N LYS A 114 28.87 18.08 -32.81
CA LYS A 114 28.47 18.63 -31.51
C LYS A 114 26.96 18.76 -31.40
N ILE A 115 26.41 18.54 -30.20
CA ILE A 115 25.02 18.82 -29.87
C ILE A 115 24.98 20.10 -29.03
N GLN A 116 24.20 21.07 -29.46
CA GLN A 116 24.05 22.36 -28.77
C GLN A 116 22.66 22.43 -28.15
N PHE A 117 22.59 22.79 -26.87
CA PHE A 117 21.37 22.88 -26.07
C PHE A 117 21.01 24.34 -25.79
N SER A 118 19.72 24.66 -25.79
CA SER A 118 19.24 26.04 -25.62
C SER A 118 19.25 26.51 -24.16
N SER A 119 19.27 25.59 -23.18
CA SER A 119 19.25 25.92 -21.75
C SER A 119 20.18 24.99 -20.96
N GLY A 120 20.76 25.52 -19.88
CA GLY A 120 21.51 24.74 -18.89
C GLY A 120 20.66 24.18 -17.76
N LEU A 121 19.42 24.68 -17.61
CA LEU A 121 18.45 24.22 -16.61
C LEU A 121 17.72 22.92 -17.03
N ILE A 122 18.24 22.20 -18.02
CA ILE A 122 17.70 20.89 -18.41
C ILE A 122 18.20 19.90 -17.36
N GLY A 123 17.27 19.29 -16.62
CA GLY A 123 17.59 18.21 -15.69
C GLY A 123 17.64 16.87 -16.41
N PHE A 124 18.63 16.05 -16.11
CA PHE A 124 18.78 14.71 -16.69
C PHE A 124 19.36 13.75 -15.66
N ASP A 125 19.10 12.47 -15.86
CA ASP A 125 19.49 11.40 -14.95
C ASP A 125 20.28 10.28 -15.66
N SER A 126 20.43 10.35 -16.99
CA SER A 126 21.29 9.48 -17.80
C SER A 126 21.76 10.17 -19.09
N LEU A 127 23.00 9.90 -19.52
CA LEU A 127 23.64 10.36 -20.74
C LEU A 127 24.54 9.26 -21.32
N VAL A 128 24.30 8.84 -22.55
CA VAL A 128 25.10 7.86 -23.29
C VAL A 128 25.58 8.50 -24.59
N ALA A 129 26.89 8.54 -24.82
CA ALA A 129 27.49 9.10 -26.03
C ALA A 129 28.21 8.02 -26.84
N ASN A 130 27.86 7.89 -28.12
CA ASN A 130 28.42 6.88 -29.03
C ASN A 130 28.37 5.45 -28.46
N GLY A 131 27.33 5.13 -27.69
CA GLY A 131 27.13 3.82 -27.04
C GLY A 131 27.94 3.61 -25.75
N THR A 132 28.65 4.62 -25.25
CA THR A 132 29.34 4.60 -23.95
C THR A 132 28.55 5.41 -22.93
N THR A 133 28.24 4.83 -21.77
CA THR A 133 27.60 5.57 -20.67
C THR A 133 28.56 6.65 -20.17
N VAL A 134 28.11 7.90 -20.23
CA VAL A 134 28.85 9.09 -19.79
C VAL A 134 28.37 9.53 -18.41
N TYR A 135 27.09 9.36 -18.15
CA TYR A 135 26.45 9.70 -16.88
C TYR A 135 25.25 8.79 -16.69
N ASP A 136 25.07 8.26 -15.49
CA ASP A 136 23.89 7.52 -15.09
C ASP A 136 23.71 7.73 -13.59
N SER A 137 22.63 8.38 -13.20
CA SER A 137 22.31 8.69 -11.81
C SER A 137 21.96 7.44 -10.99
N SER A 138 21.70 6.30 -11.65
CA SER A 138 21.55 5.00 -10.99
C SER A 138 22.91 4.32 -10.72
N SER A 139 24.01 4.86 -11.26
CA SER A 139 25.37 4.54 -10.86
C SER A 139 26.00 5.72 -10.14
N SER A 140 26.06 5.68 -8.81
CA SER A 140 26.86 6.64 -8.05
C SER A 140 28.34 6.36 -8.29
N ASP A 141 28.90 6.98 -9.33
CA ASP A 141 30.33 7.27 -9.46
C ASP A 141 30.47 8.72 -9.94
N ASP A 142 30.64 9.64 -8.98
CA ASP A 142 30.88 11.07 -9.21
C ASP A 142 32.36 11.28 -9.56
N GLY A 143 32.67 11.14 -10.84
CA GLY A 143 33.97 11.46 -11.40
C GLY A 143 34.25 12.97 -11.38
N THR A 144 34.98 13.42 -10.37
CA THR A 144 36.00 14.46 -10.57
C THR A 144 37.39 13.83 -10.47
N ASP A 145 37.88 13.31 -11.60
CA ASP A 145 39.31 13.02 -11.80
C ASP A 145 39.98 14.22 -12.52
N ASP A 146 40.72 15.03 -11.76
CA ASP A 146 41.89 15.74 -12.26
C ASP A 146 43.10 14.86 -11.94
N GLY A 147 43.52 14.12 -12.97
CA GLY A 147 44.43 12.98 -12.94
C GLY A 147 45.52 12.98 -11.87
N SER A 148 45.50 11.95 -11.03
CA SER A 148 46.58 10.95 -11.03
C SER A 148 46.24 9.72 -10.16
N ASP A 149 46.31 8.56 -10.83
CA ASP A 149 46.65 7.22 -10.33
C ASP A 149 45.58 6.39 -9.59
N ASP A 150 44.89 5.59 -10.43
CA ASP A 150 44.62 4.15 -10.33
C ASP A 150 43.99 3.57 -9.04
N GLY A 151 42.66 3.48 -9.08
CA GLY A 151 41.86 2.55 -8.30
C GLY A 151 40.87 1.83 -9.19
N SER A 152 41.33 1.33 -10.35
CA SER A 152 40.55 0.37 -11.12
C SER A 152 40.29 -0.85 -10.22
N SER A 153 39.04 -1.30 -10.10
CA SER A 153 38.76 -2.67 -9.66
C SER A 153 39.27 -3.61 -10.75
N SER A 154 40.59 -3.82 -10.77
CA SER A 154 41.22 -4.70 -11.73
C SER A 154 40.77 -6.12 -11.40
N THR A 155 40.25 -6.82 -12.40
CA THR A 155 39.96 -8.26 -12.28
C THR A 155 41.24 -9.10 -12.39
N GLU A 156 42.41 -8.46 -12.41
CA GLU A 156 43.73 -9.05 -12.65
C GLU A 156 44.82 -8.08 -12.14
N GLU A 157 45.78 -8.58 -11.37
CA GLU A 157 46.94 -7.85 -10.83
C GLU A 157 48.23 -8.63 -11.13
N CYS A 158 49.34 -7.95 -11.41
CA CYS A 158 50.65 -8.59 -11.60
C CYS A 158 51.53 -8.45 -10.35
N ILE A 159 52.39 -9.44 -10.07
CA ILE A 159 53.31 -9.41 -8.91
C ILE A 159 54.20 -8.14 -8.93
N SER A 160 54.49 -7.57 -10.10
CA SER A 160 55.23 -6.31 -10.23
C SER A 160 54.52 -5.10 -9.64
N ASP A 161 53.19 -5.14 -9.64
CA ASP A 161 52.31 -4.00 -9.37
C ASP A 161 51.63 -4.13 -8.00
N SER A 162 51.75 -5.31 -7.35
CA SER A 162 51.15 -5.59 -6.05
C SER A 162 52.05 -5.26 -4.86
N ASP A 163 51.49 -4.53 -3.89
CA ASP A 163 52.11 -4.23 -2.60
C ASP A 163 52.25 -5.47 -1.69
N SER A 164 51.60 -6.58 -2.02
CA SER A 164 51.66 -7.83 -1.24
C SER A 164 53.00 -8.57 -1.40
N PHE A 165 53.84 -8.18 -2.37
CA PHE A 165 55.11 -8.84 -2.68
C PHE A 165 56.31 -7.92 -2.44
N GLU A 166 57.21 -8.35 -1.55
CA GLU A 166 58.49 -7.69 -1.29
C GLU A 166 59.50 -8.00 -2.41
N ASP A 167 60.53 -7.14 -2.55
CA ASP A 167 61.68 -7.42 -3.42
C ASP A 167 62.40 -8.71 -3.00
N GLY A 168 62.64 -9.55 -4.00
CA GLY A 168 63.29 -10.83 -3.81
C GLY A 168 64.80 -10.70 -3.58
N PRO A 169 65.46 -11.75 -3.07
CA PRO A 169 66.83 -11.66 -2.56
C PRO A 169 67.91 -11.50 -3.65
N ASN A 170 67.61 -11.70 -4.93
CA ASN A 170 68.57 -11.60 -6.04
C ASN A 170 67.88 -11.59 -7.41
N ALA A 171 68.65 -11.37 -8.48
CA ALA A 171 68.16 -11.32 -9.84
C ALA A 171 67.49 -12.60 -10.39
N THR A 172 67.61 -13.75 -9.70
CA THR A 172 66.93 -15.01 -10.10
C THR A 172 65.60 -15.20 -9.36
N TRP A 173 65.46 -14.61 -8.18
CA TRP A 173 64.27 -14.68 -7.33
C TRP A 173 63.89 -13.24 -7.00
N VAL A 174 63.11 -12.65 -7.88
CA VAL A 174 62.97 -11.20 -8.02
C VAL A 174 61.92 -10.61 -7.09
N LYS A 175 60.95 -11.42 -6.64
CA LYS A 175 59.88 -11.03 -5.71
C LYS A 175 59.63 -12.15 -4.69
N LEU A 176 59.09 -11.81 -3.53
CA LEU A 176 58.72 -12.78 -2.50
C LEU A 176 57.48 -12.35 -1.71
N ILE A 177 56.79 -13.30 -1.10
CA ILE A 177 55.75 -13.06 -0.10
C ILE A 177 56.08 -13.81 1.18
N THR A 178 55.91 -13.13 2.31
CA THR A 178 56.19 -13.68 3.65
C THR A 178 54.91 -14.33 4.20
N LEU A 179 54.94 -15.65 4.47
CA LEU A 179 53.80 -16.38 5.04
C LEU A 179 53.81 -16.33 6.58
N ALA A 180 54.99 -16.47 7.19
CA ALA A 180 55.19 -16.31 8.63
C ALA A 180 56.64 -15.86 8.93
N LEU A 181 56.83 -15.18 10.05
CA LEU A 181 58.12 -14.82 10.63
C LEU A 181 58.35 -15.60 11.92
N THR A 182 59.63 -15.78 12.27
CA THR A 182 60.02 -16.37 13.56
C THR A 182 59.49 -15.55 14.75
N SER A 183 59.28 -14.24 14.57
CA SER A 183 58.69 -13.35 15.58
C SER A 183 57.23 -13.64 15.89
N ASP A 184 56.52 -14.33 15.01
CA ASP A 184 55.08 -14.60 15.16
C ASP A 184 54.83 -15.72 16.20
N GLY A 185 55.90 -16.35 16.69
CA GLY A 185 55.83 -17.36 17.75
C GLY A 185 55.10 -18.61 17.27
N ALA A 186 54.21 -19.15 18.12
CA ALA A 186 53.54 -20.43 17.90
C ALA A 186 52.74 -20.49 16.58
N SER A 187 52.23 -19.38 16.07
CA SER A 187 51.49 -19.34 14.79
C SER A 187 52.38 -19.71 13.59
N SER A 188 53.67 -19.38 13.64
CA SER A 188 54.65 -19.75 12.60
C SER A 188 54.96 -21.25 12.51
N GLN A 189 54.60 -22.00 13.56
CA GLN A 189 54.82 -23.44 13.66
C GLN A 189 53.78 -24.24 12.87
N GLY A 190 52.61 -23.65 12.59
CA GLY A 190 51.53 -24.28 11.84
C GLY A 190 51.88 -24.59 10.38
N ILE A 191 50.98 -25.28 9.69
CA ILE A 191 51.01 -25.37 8.22
C ILE A 191 50.89 -23.94 7.67
N GLN A 192 51.65 -23.61 6.63
CA GLN A 192 51.56 -22.32 5.94
C GLN A 192 51.14 -22.56 4.50
N THR A 193 50.16 -21.82 4.01
CA THR A 193 49.58 -21.98 2.66
C THR A 193 49.65 -20.68 1.88
N LEU A 194 49.82 -20.81 0.57
CA LEU A 194 49.68 -19.73 -0.40
C LEU A 194 49.00 -20.32 -1.63
N ASP A 195 47.81 -19.81 -1.93
CA ASP A 195 47.06 -20.17 -3.12
C ASP A 195 47.02 -18.96 -4.05
N ILE A 196 47.44 -19.15 -5.30
CA ILE A 196 47.47 -18.08 -6.30
C ILE A 196 46.87 -18.59 -7.61
N ASN A 197 45.85 -17.90 -8.11
CA ASN A 197 45.26 -18.21 -9.42
C ASN A 197 45.94 -17.36 -10.49
N VAL A 198 46.88 -17.95 -11.21
CA VAL A 198 47.71 -17.23 -12.19
C VAL A 198 46.93 -17.09 -13.50
N THR A 199 46.71 -15.87 -13.96
CA THR A 199 46.03 -15.54 -15.22
C THR A 199 47.01 -15.51 -16.39
N SER A 200 48.26 -15.06 -16.16
CA SER A 200 49.29 -15.03 -17.20
C SER A 200 50.72 -15.17 -16.66
N LEU A 201 51.62 -15.66 -17.52
CA LEU A 201 53.04 -15.90 -17.23
C LEU A 201 53.93 -15.20 -18.27
N PRO A 202 55.16 -14.80 -17.91
CA PRO A 202 56.10 -14.21 -18.85
C PRO A 202 56.54 -15.20 -19.95
N SER A 203 57.03 -14.66 -21.06
CA SER A 203 57.62 -15.45 -22.15
C SER A 203 58.83 -16.24 -21.64
N GLY A 204 58.66 -17.56 -21.48
CA GLY A 204 59.64 -18.47 -20.86
C GLY A 204 59.17 -19.15 -19.57
N GLY A 205 57.99 -18.78 -19.06
CA GLY A 205 57.41 -19.30 -17.81
C GLY A 205 58.03 -18.68 -16.56
N ALA A 206 57.43 -18.92 -15.40
CA ALA A 206 57.95 -18.52 -14.10
C ALA A 206 57.99 -19.72 -13.14
N ASN A 207 58.85 -19.64 -12.13
CA ASN A 207 58.99 -20.65 -11.08
C ASN A 207 58.80 -20.00 -9.70
N TYR A 208 58.34 -20.79 -8.74
CA TYR A 208 58.39 -20.46 -7.32
C TYR A 208 59.39 -21.36 -6.57
N ARG A 209 59.83 -20.93 -5.38
CA ARG A 209 60.47 -21.80 -4.37
C ARG A 209 60.11 -21.35 -2.97
N VAL A 210 60.17 -22.26 -2.02
CA VAL A 210 59.93 -21.99 -0.59
C VAL A 210 61.25 -21.77 0.13
N TYR A 211 61.35 -20.67 0.86
CA TYR A 211 62.38 -20.44 1.88
C TYR A 211 61.79 -20.71 3.28
N LYS A 212 62.55 -21.39 4.14
CA LYS A 212 62.21 -21.52 5.56
C LYS A 212 63.42 -21.60 6.47
N THR A 213 63.28 -21.17 7.72
CA THR A 213 64.28 -21.43 8.75
C THR A 213 64.11 -22.85 9.35
N THR A 214 65.21 -23.44 9.77
CA THR A 214 65.30 -24.79 10.36
C THR A 214 65.45 -24.70 11.87
N SER A 215 65.27 -25.81 12.58
CA SER A 215 65.30 -25.86 14.05
C SER A 215 66.62 -25.39 14.66
N ASN A 216 67.71 -25.42 13.88
CA ASN A 216 69.03 -24.97 14.30
C ASN A 216 69.33 -23.51 13.89
N GLY A 217 68.30 -22.75 13.48
CA GLY A 217 68.44 -21.37 12.97
C GLY A 217 69.09 -21.28 11.58
N GLY A 218 69.32 -22.42 10.91
CA GLY A 218 69.84 -22.45 9.54
C GLY A 218 68.75 -22.20 8.49
N ASN A 219 69.16 -21.85 7.27
CA ASN A 219 68.26 -21.55 6.16
C ASN A 219 68.06 -22.75 5.23
N PHE A 220 66.84 -22.98 4.77
CA PHE A 220 66.48 -23.99 3.77
C PHE A 220 65.74 -23.35 2.59
N TRP A 221 66.08 -23.78 1.37
CA TRP A 221 65.37 -23.44 0.14
C TRP A 221 64.95 -24.72 -0.58
N SER A 222 63.70 -24.78 -1.03
CA SER A 222 63.27 -25.85 -1.93
C SER A 222 63.92 -25.70 -3.31
N ASN A 223 63.84 -26.77 -4.11
CA ASN A 223 64.09 -26.66 -5.55
C ASN A 223 63.07 -25.70 -6.18
N ALA A 224 63.43 -25.15 -7.35
CA ALA A 224 62.51 -24.36 -8.16
C ALA A 224 61.39 -25.27 -8.73
N SER A 225 60.16 -24.80 -8.64
CA SER A 225 58.97 -25.46 -9.16
C SER A 225 58.27 -24.51 -10.13
N ALA A 226 57.87 -24.99 -11.31
CA ALA A 226 57.20 -24.17 -12.31
C ALA A 226 55.80 -23.77 -11.86
N LEU A 227 55.39 -22.54 -12.17
CA LEU A 227 54.01 -22.08 -12.08
C LEU A 227 53.25 -22.45 -13.36
N SER A 228 51.96 -22.72 -13.23
CA SER A 228 51.04 -22.90 -14.36
C SER A 228 49.96 -21.82 -14.34
N VAL A 229 49.43 -21.45 -15.51
CA VAL A 229 48.19 -20.65 -15.60
C VAL A 229 47.04 -21.46 -14.99
N GLY A 230 46.23 -20.83 -14.14
CA GLY A 230 45.24 -21.44 -13.25
C GLY A 230 45.73 -21.51 -11.79
N ALA A 231 45.04 -22.30 -10.97
CA ALA A 231 45.31 -22.41 -9.53
C ALA A 231 46.68 -23.06 -9.23
N ASN A 232 47.47 -22.44 -8.36
CA ASN A 232 48.70 -22.98 -7.82
C ASN A 232 48.62 -22.96 -6.28
N GLU A 233 48.58 -24.14 -5.65
CA GLU A 233 48.52 -24.29 -4.19
C GLU A 233 49.91 -24.65 -3.64
N ILE A 234 50.42 -23.83 -2.72
CA ILE A 234 51.75 -23.99 -2.13
C ILE A 234 51.60 -24.20 -0.62
N SER A 235 51.83 -25.43 -0.17
CA SER A 235 51.72 -25.79 1.26
C SER A 235 53.07 -26.14 1.87
N VAL A 236 53.35 -25.58 3.05
CA VAL A 236 54.54 -25.85 3.86
C VAL A 236 54.10 -26.47 5.18
N ALA A 237 54.35 -27.78 5.33
CA ALA A 237 53.96 -28.54 6.52
C ALA A 237 54.46 -27.93 7.83
N GLY A 238 53.65 -28.05 8.89
CA GLY A 238 53.95 -27.59 10.25
C GLY A 238 55.21 -28.21 10.89
N VAL A 239 55.75 -27.54 11.90
CA VAL A 239 56.87 -27.99 12.74
C VAL A 239 56.59 -27.66 14.22
N SER A 240 57.56 -27.91 15.10
CA SER A 240 57.45 -27.68 16.55
C SER A 240 58.38 -26.57 17.07
N PHE A 241 58.80 -25.63 16.22
CA PHE A 241 59.70 -24.53 16.56
C PHE A 241 59.36 -23.30 15.71
N ASP A 242 59.51 -22.12 16.28
CA ASP A 242 59.21 -20.87 15.58
C ASP A 242 60.13 -20.70 14.36
N ARG A 243 59.56 -20.31 13.23
CA ARG A 243 60.28 -20.27 11.96
C ARG A 243 59.79 -19.16 11.06
N THR A 244 60.63 -18.75 10.13
CA THR A 244 60.22 -17.90 9.02
C THR A 244 59.89 -18.79 7.82
N VAL A 245 58.80 -18.48 7.11
CA VAL A 245 58.40 -19.12 5.85
C VAL A 245 58.10 -18.05 4.81
N LYS A 246 58.75 -18.13 3.64
CA LYS A 246 58.54 -17.22 2.50
C LYS A 246 58.41 -18.01 1.20
N VAL A 247 57.60 -17.52 0.26
CA VAL A 247 57.56 -18.02 -1.12
C VAL A 247 58.23 -16.99 -2.02
N GLN A 248 59.17 -17.44 -2.84
CA GLN A 248 59.94 -16.58 -3.75
C GLN A 248 59.57 -16.89 -5.20
N PHE A 249 59.44 -15.86 -6.03
CA PHE A 249 59.03 -15.93 -7.43
C PHE A 249 60.18 -15.53 -8.34
N SER A 250 60.35 -16.24 -9.46
CA SER A 250 61.44 -15.99 -10.42
C SER A 250 61.15 -14.87 -11.42
N SER A 251 59.92 -14.35 -11.46
CA SER A 251 59.51 -13.22 -12.29
C SER A 251 58.50 -12.35 -11.55
N ALA A 252 58.54 -11.04 -11.79
CA ALA A 252 57.52 -10.08 -11.32
C ALA A 252 56.33 -10.01 -12.30
N ASP A 253 56.54 -10.39 -13.56
CA ASP A 253 55.51 -10.37 -14.62
C ASP A 253 54.53 -11.57 -14.55
N VAL A 254 54.31 -12.13 -13.36
CA VAL A 254 53.28 -13.17 -13.13
C VAL A 254 52.01 -12.43 -12.74
N CYS A 255 50.93 -12.59 -13.50
CA CYS A 255 49.65 -11.97 -13.21
C CYS A 255 48.65 -12.98 -12.67
N TYR A 256 47.76 -12.53 -11.80
CA TYR A 256 46.78 -13.33 -11.07
C TYR A 256 45.49 -12.54 -10.86
N ASP A 257 44.38 -13.26 -10.70
CA ASP A 257 43.06 -12.70 -10.35
C ASP A 257 42.60 -13.13 -8.95
N SER A 258 43.37 -14.00 -8.28
CA SER A 258 43.13 -14.42 -6.90
C SER A 258 44.44 -14.72 -6.18
N LEU A 259 44.57 -14.20 -4.95
CA LEU A 259 45.69 -14.46 -4.06
C LEU A 259 45.16 -14.72 -2.65
N ILE A 260 45.47 -15.87 -2.07
CA ILE A 260 45.04 -16.28 -0.71
C ILE A 260 46.26 -16.73 0.07
N LYS A 261 46.46 -16.16 1.27
CA LYS A 261 47.61 -16.40 2.14
C LYS A 261 47.12 -16.92 3.49
N ASN A 262 47.55 -18.13 3.88
CA ASN A 262 47.12 -18.77 5.12
C ASN A 262 45.59 -18.71 5.32
N ASP A 263 44.85 -19.06 4.26
CA ASP A 263 43.38 -19.04 4.19
C ASP A 263 42.72 -17.65 4.25
N VAL A 264 43.50 -16.56 4.16
CA VAL A 264 43.01 -15.17 4.06
C VAL A 264 43.12 -14.66 2.63
N THR A 265 42.02 -14.22 2.03
CA THR A 265 42.01 -13.60 0.70
C THR A 265 42.73 -12.25 0.73
N ILE A 266 43.75 -12.12 -0.11
CA ILE A 266 44.57 -10.90 -0.30
C ILE A 266 44.15 -10.17 -1.57
N PHE A 267 43.70 -10.89 -2.61
CA PHE A 267 43.21 -10.31 -3.86
C PHE A 267 42.04 -11.14 -4.47
N PRO A 268 40.98 -10.51 -5.01
CA PRO A 268 40.72 -9.06 -4.93
C PRO A 268 40.49 -8.64 -3.47
N ALA A 269 40.98 -7.45 -3.10
CA ALA A 269 40.84 -6.95 -1.75
C ALA A 269 39.34 -6.69 -1.49
N ASP A 270 38.73 -7.55 -0.67
CA ASP A 270 37.37 -7.29 -0.18
C ASP A 270 37.41 -6.04 0.70
N SER A 271 36.57 -5.06 0.38
CA SER A 271 36.47 -3.83 1.16
C SER A 271 35.70 -4.12 2.45
N GLY A 272 36.41 -4.73 3.41
CA GLY A 272 35.99 -4.87 4.79
C GLY A 272 35.66 -6.31 5.23
N SER A 273 36.69 -7.09 5.56
CA SER A 273 36.60 -8.07 6.66
C SER A 273 38.00 -8.54 7.09
N GLY A 274 38.59 -7.84 8.05
CA GLY A 274 39.64 -8.42 8.87
C GLY A 274 39.00 -9.36 9.89
N ASP A 275 38.95 -10.66 9.57
CA ASP A 275 38.65 -11.70 10.56
C ASP A 275 39.93 -11.98 11.38
N ASP A 276 40.08 -11.22 12.47
CA ASP A 276 40.95 -11.60 13.58
C ASP A 276 40.20 -12.57 14.50
N SER A 277 40.40 -13.86 14.25
CA SER A 277 39.90 -14.92 15.12
C SER A 277 40.79 -15.08 16.37
N SER A 278 40.59 -14.22 17.37
CA SER A 278 40.88 -14.59 18.77
C SER A 278 39.99 -13.89 19.80
N THR A 279 38.86 -14.54 20.11
CA THR A 279 38.14 -14.58 21.39
C THR A 279 38.03 -13.29 22.24
N THR A 280 36.76 -12.87 22.41
CA THR A 280 36.18 -12.13 23.56
C THR A 280 36.46 -10.64 23.67
N THR A 281 35.74 -9.83 22.89
CA THR A 281 34.76 -8.81 23.33
C THR A 281 34.36 -8.00 22.09
N TYR A 282 33.06 -7.91 21.77
CA TYR A 282 32.56 -6.87 20.86
C TYR A 282 32.80 -5.50 21.54
N GLN A 283 33.99 -4.93 21.35
CA GLN A 283 34.20 -3.50 21.54
C GLN A 283 34.07 -2.86 20.16
N ALA A 284 33.00 -2.09 19.99
CA ALA A 284 32.80 -1.20 18.85
C ALA A 284 33.99 -0.24 18.76
N CYS A 285 34.96 -0.58 17.92
CA CYS A 285 36.22 0.15 17.83
C CYS A 285 36.41 0.98 16.57
N THR A 286 35.33 1.21 15.83
CA THR A 286 35.35 2.06 14.65
C THR A 286 34.17 3.02 14.66
N LEU A 287 34.42 4.24 14.18
CA LEU A 287 33.39 5.22 13.81
C LEU A 287 32.70 4.84 12.49
N ASP A 288 32.49 3.55 12.25
CA ASP A 288 31.81 2.97 11.09
C ASP A 288 30.40 2.54 11.53
N PHE A 289 29.61 3.53 11.94
CA PHE A 289 28.19 3.37 12.17
C PHE A 289 27.42 4.16 11.13
N SER A 290 26.21 3.73 10.79
CA SER A 290 25.41 4.42 9.78
C SER A 290 25.04 5.87 10.17
N PHE A 291 25.01 6.19 11.47
CA PHE A 291 24.83 7.56 11.95
C PHE A 291 26.13 8.40 11.95
N VAL A 292 27.28 7.78 11.65
CA VAL A 292 28.58 8.45 11.49
C VAL A 292 28.91 8.51 10.00
N ILE A 293 28.86 9.71 9.47
CA ILE A 293 29.02 9.96 8.04
C ILE A 293 30.51 10.11 7.72
N ASN A 294 30.96 9.35 6.72
CA ASN A 294 32.26 9.56 6.10
C ASN A 294 32.30 10.93 5.42
N THR A 295 33.38 11.69 5.62
CA THR A 295 33.59 12.94 4.89
C THR A 295 34.77 12.81 3.95
N SER A 296 34.75 13.58 2.86
CA SER A 296 35.90 13.71 1.96
C SER A 296 37.09 14.45 2.59
N SER A 297 36.98 14.90 3.84
CA SER A 297 38.07 15.58 4.54
C SER A 297 39.09 14.57 5.06
N SER A 298 40.31 14.64 4.53
CA SER A 298 41.47 13.91 5.09
C SER A 298 41.84 14.32 6.52
N THR A 299 41.38 15.50 6.99
CA THR A 299 41.63 15.98 8.36
C THR A 299 40.51 15.60 9.32
N TYR A 300 39.28 15.49 8.85
CA TYR A 300 38.12 15.11 9.65
C TYR A 300 37.32 14.04 8.92
N PRO A 301 37.83 12.80 8.84
CA PRO A 301 37.25 11.75 8.01
C PRO A 301 35.84 11.33 8.43
N LYS A 302 35.41 11.68 9.65
CA LYS A 302 34.13 11.27 10.24
C LYS A 302 33.34 12.46 10.77
N GLN A 303 32.02 12.43 10.65
CA GLN A 303 31.13 13.41 11.27
C GLN A 303 29.81 12.81 11.77
N ILE A 304 29.24 13.44 12.79
CA ILE A 304 27.89 13.17 13.29
C ILE A 304 27.06 14.43 13.09
N ILE A 305 25.85 14.27 12.56
CA ILE A 305 24.87 15.34 12.45
C ILE A 305 24.07 15.39 13.75
N LEU A 306 23.98 16.56 14.37
CA LEU A 306 23.16 16.78 15.56
C LEU A 306 21.79 17.38 15.23
N ALA A 307 21.74 18.23 14.22
CA ALA A 307 20.53 18.80 13.65
C ALA A 307 20.78 19.23 12.20
N GLU A 308 19.80 19.06 11.33
CA GLU A 308 19.85 19.51 9.93
C GLU A 308 19.22 20.90 9.77
N ASP A 309 19.47 21.55 8.63
CA ASP A 309 18.88 22.85 8.26
C ASP A 309 17.34 22.82 8.27
N SER A 310 16.76 21.68 7.92
CA SER A 310 15.30 21.43 7.88
C SER A 310 14.68 21.29 9.27
N ASP A 311 15.46 20.99 10.31
CA ASP A 311 14.93 20.74 11.64
C ASP A 311 14.64 22.05 12.39
N SER A 312 13.39 22.22 12.82
CA SER A 312 12.96 23.33 13.68
C SER A 312 13.77 23.43 14.98
N SER A 313 14.32 22.30 15.47
CA SER A 313 15.15 22.21 16.67
C SER A 313 16.58 22.71 16.46
N SER A 314 17.04 22.93 15.21
CA SER A 314 18.42 23.35 14.89
C SER A 314 18.85 24.65 15.58
N SER A 315 17.90 25.49 15.99
CA SER A 315 18.13 26.73 16.73
C SER A 315 18.26 26.55 18.26
N ASP A 316 17.83 25.41 18.79
CA ASP A 316 17.93 25.04 20.21
C ASP A 316 19.31 24.47 20.57
N SER A 317 19.54 24.29 21.87
CA SER A 317 20.78 23.67 22.36
C SER A 317 20.86 22.20 21.94
N GLN A 318 21.93 21.84 21.24
CA GLN A 318 22.17 20.47 20.79
C GLN A 318 23.17 19.77 21.71
N ASN A 319 22.99 18.48 21.95
CA ASN A 319 23.87 17.68 22.81
C ASN A 319 24.29 16.38 22.12
N LEU A 320 25.59 16.09 22.14
CA LEU A 320 26.14 14.77 21.83
C LEU A 320 26.69 14.18 23.13
N THR A 321 26.28 12.98 23.48
CA THR A 321 26.86 12.23 24.61
C THR A 321 27.35 10.88 24.11
N MET A 322 28.57 10.50 24.47
CA MET A 322 29.18 9.21 24.10
C MET A 322 29.97 8.66 25.28
N ASN A 323 29.98 7.34 25.49
CA ASN A 323 30.90 6.72 26.45
C ASN A 323 32.07 6.07 25.72
N ILE A 324 33.22 6.74 25.75
CA ILE A 324 34.44 6.33 25.06
C ILE A 324 35.09 5.19 25.82
N THR A 325 35.32 4.07 25.14
CA THR A 325 35.93 2.87 25.72
C THR A 325 37.41 2.76 25.38
N ASN A 326 37.85 3.32 24.25
CA ASN A 326 39.25 3.34 23.84
C ASN A 326 39.54 4.51 22.86
N LEU A 327 40.79 4.98 22.85
CA LEU A 327 41.27 6.12 22.05
C LEU A 327 42.54 5.74 21.25
N PRO A 328 42.74 6.30 20.04
CA PRO A 328 43.99 6.18 19.31
C PRO A 328 45.16 6.90 20.00
N ASP A 329 46.38 6.52 19.63
CA ASP A 329 47.62 7.11 20.15
C ASP A 329 47.67 8.62 19.86
N GLY A 330 47.72 9.43 20.92
CA GLY A 330 47.69 10.89 20.84
C GLY A 330 46.31 11.53 21.03
N GLY A 331 45.26 10.72 21.23
CA GLY A 331 43.89 11.17 21.43
C GLY A 331 43.16 11.54 20.13
N VAL A 332 41.92 11.98 20.25
CA VAL A 332 41.07 12.41 19.11
C VAL A 332 40.74 13.88 19.25
N ARG A 333 40.77 14.65 18.16
CA ARG A 333 40.22 16.00 18.13
C ARG A 333 38.84 15.99 17.47
N TYR A 334 37.91 16.70 18.09
CA TYR A 334 36.64 17.02 17.47
C TYR A 334 36.51 18.51 17.17
N GLN A 335 35.70 18.84 16.16
CA GLN A 335 35.36 20.21 15.80
C GLN A 335 33.86 20.35 15.60
N VAL A 336 33.26 21.34 16.27
CA VAL A 336 31.87 21.73 16.04
C VAL A 336 31.79 22.61 14.79
N VAL A 337 30.89 22.25 13.89
CA VAL A 337 30.59 22.98 12.66
C VAL A 337 29.11 23.36 12.68
N LYS A 338 28.81 24.61 12.32
CA LYS A 338 27.44 25.12 12.20
C LYS A 338 27.29 26.07 11.03
N THR A 339 26.13 26.11 10.40
CA THR A 339 25.78 27.10 9.37
C THR A 339 25.18 28.33 10.03
N LEU A 340 25.69 29.51 9.68
CA LEU A 340 25.20 30.81 10.15
C LEU A 340 24.02 31.30 9.28
N ALA A 341 23.30 32.32 9.77
CA ALA A 341 22.15 32.92 9.07
C ALA A 341 22.43 33.36 7.61
N ASN A 342 23.69 33.67 7.29
CA ASN A 342 24.13 34.09 5.96
C ASN A 342 24.57 32.92 5.05
N GLY A 343 24.36 31.67 5.47
CA GLY A 343 24.76 30.46 4.75
C GLY A 343 26.23 30.07 4.92
N ASN A 344 27.05 30.85 5.65
CA ASN A 344 28.46 30.51 5.85
C ASN A 344 28.63 29.48 6.97
N LEU A 345 29.57 28.55 6.77
CA LEU A 345 30.01 27.61 7.80
C LEU A 345 30.87 28.33 8.84
N ASN A 346 30.57 28.08 10.11
CA ASN A 346 31.35 28.50 11.27
C ASN A 346 31.97 27.27 11.92
N TYR A 347 33.30 27.32 12.05
CA TYR A 347 34.10 26.25 12.64
C TYR A 347 34.58 26.70 14.01
N ALA A 348 34.23 25.95 15.05
CA ALA A 348 34.80 26.17 16.38
C ALA A 348 36.28 25.77 16.40
N ASN A 349 37.01 26.23 17.42
CA ASN A 349 38.36 25.71 17.65
C ASN A 349 38.28 24.21 17.97
N PRO A 350 39.14 23.36 17.37
CA PRO A 350 39.17 21.93 17.67
C PRO A 350 39.48 21.68 19.14
N VAL A 351 38.88 20.65 19.71
CA VAL A 351 39.07 20.24 21.12
C VAL A 351 39.62 18.82 21.14
N THR A 352 40.72 18.60 21.86
CA THR A 352 41.35 17.27 22.02
C THR A 352 40.73 16.50 23.18
N VAL A 353 40.39 15.25 22.94
CA VAL A 353 39.94 14.25 23.91
C VAL A 353 41.08 13.26 24.13
N THR A 354 41.54 13.18 25.38
CA THR A 354 42.69 12.35 25.79
C THR A 354 42.36 11.31 26.84
N GLU A 355 41.10 11.26 27.31
CA GLU A 355 40.65 10.36 28.37
C GLU A 355 39.41 9.57 27.91
N THR A 356 39.33 8.31 28.32
CA THR A 356 38.15 7.45 28.15
C THR A 356 37.04 7.82 29.14
N GLY A 357 35.81 7.41 28.85
CA GLY A 357 34.62 7.66 29.67
C GLY A 357 33.60 8.56 28.99
N ASN A 358 32.69 9.13 29.78
CA ASN A 358 31.61 9.96 29.25
C ASN A 358 32.14 11.28 28.68
N LEU A 359 31.97 11.46 27.38
CA LEU A 359 32.14 12.71 26.66
C LEU A 359 30.76 13.32 26.41
N SER A 360 30.55 14.54 26.92
CA SER A 360 29.35 15.33 26.66
C SER A 360 29.73 16.63 25.96
N ILE A 361 29.19 16.86 24.77
CA ILE A 361 29.39 18.06 23.96
C ILE A 361 28.07 18.79 23.83
N THR A 362 27.98 19.99 24.41
CA THR A 362 26.83 20.87 24.27
C THR A 362 27.13 22.00 23.30
N VAL A 363 26.35 22.07 22.23
CA VAL A 363 26.34 23.21 21.31
C VAL A 363 25.18 24.11 21.73
N ALA A 364 25.49 25.23 22.40
CA ALA A 364 24.47 26.16 22.88
C ALA A 364 23.62 26.70 21.71
N GLY A 365 22.31 26.77 21.91
CA GLY A 365 21.37 27.34 20.93
C GLY A 365 21.65 28.81 20.63
N ALA A 366 21.30 29.27 19.42
CA ALA A 366 21.38 30.68 19.05
C ALA A 366 20.26 31.07 18.10
N SER A 367 20.01 32.37 17.98
CA SER A 367 18.90 32.93 17.19
C SER A 367 18.91 32.52 15.70
N PHE A 368 20.04 32.06 15.16
CA PHE A 368 20.16 31.42 13.86
C PHE A 368 21.33 30.42 13.85
N GLN A 369 21.02 29.13 13.92
CA GLN A 369 21.94 28.03 13.60
C GLN A 369 21.19 27.06 12.70
N ARG A 370 21.87 26.55 11.67
CA ARG A 370 21.36 25.55 10.73
C ARG A 370 22.47 24.52 10.52
N ASP A 371 22.16 23.25 10.29
CA ASP A 371 23.17 22.17 10.12
C ASP A 371 24.26 22.11 11.22
N VAL A 372 23.91 21.64 12.41
CA VAL A 372 24.87 21.47 13.51
C VAL A 372 25.53 20.10 13.39
N LYS A 373 26.86 20.08 13.25
CA LYS A 373 27.66 18.86 13.04
C LYS A 373 28.85 18.81 13.98
N ILE A 374 29.26 17.62 14.40
CA ILE A 374 30.53 17.39 15.09
C ILE A 374 31.38 16.49 14.20
N ARG A 375 32.58 16.95 13.85
CA ARG A 375 33.53 16.17 13.04
C ARG A 375 34.70 15.69 13.89
N PHE A 376 35.22 14.51 13.60
CA PHE A 376 36.32 13.85 14.31
C PHE A 376 37.50 13.63 13.36
N ASP A 377 38.72 13.84 13.86
CA ASP A 377 39.95 13.72 13.08
C ASP A 377 40.54 12.30 13.04
N SER A 378 39.78 11.31 13.51
CA SER A 378 40.18 9.91 13.57
C SER A 378 39.02 9.01 13.16
N THR A 379 39.35 7.83 12.64
CA THR A 379 38.43 6.71 12.35
C THR A 379 38.38 5.66 13.47
N GLU A 380 39.30 5.73 14.44
CA GLU A 380 39.61 4.67 15.43
C GLU A 380 39.04 4.96 16.83
N LEU A 381 38.00 5.80 16.94
CA LEU A 381 37.37 6.10 18.23
C LEU A 381 36.43 4.95 18.63
N CYS A 382 36.67 4.33 19.78
CA CYS A 382 35.82 3.27 20.30
C CYS A 382 34.85 3.79 21.37
N PHE A 383 33.58 3.38 21.32
CA PHE A 383 32.56 3.73 22.31
C PHE A 383 31.53 2.62 22.44
N ASP A 384 30.86 2.54 23.59
CA ASP A 384 29.79 1.54 23.85
C ASP A 384 28.40 2.17 23.99
N SER A 385 28.30 3.50 23.85
CA SER A 385 27.04 4.23 23.79
C SER A 385 27.22 5.58 23.10
N ILE A 386 26.17 6.01 22.42
CA ILE A 386 26.06 7.32 21.79
C ILE A 386 24.61 7.79 21.82
N SER A 387 24.42 9.08 22.09
CA SER A 387 23.12 9.72 22.01
C SER A 387 23.23 11.15 21.48
N VAL A 388 22.23 11.55 20.72
CA VAL A 388 22.05 12.91 20.20
C VAL A 388 20.76 13.46 20.77
N ASN A 389 20.84 14.62 21.41
CA ASN A 389 19.72 15.32 22.05
C ASN A 389 18.93 14.46 23.05
N GLY A 390 19.59 13.49 23.67
CA GLY A 390 18.98 12.56 24.62
C GLY A 390 18.40 11.28 23.99
N SER A 391 18.41 11.16 22.66
CA SER A 391 18.04 9.92 21.97
C SER A 391 19.25 9.05 21.66
N SER A 392 19.20 7.78 22.05
CA SER A 392 20.25 6.81 21.75
C SER A 392 20.29 6.52 20.24
N LEU A 393 21.48 6.36 19.64
CA LEU A 393 21.60 5.96 18.24
C LEU A 393 22.00 4.49 18.17
N MET A 394 21.20 3.68 17.46
CA MET A 394 21.48 2.25 17.28
C MET A 394 21.34 1.83 15.82
N THR A 395 22.21 0.91 15.40
CA THR A 395 22.22 0.31 14.07
C THR A 395 21.96 -1.18 14.19
N TRP A 396 21.09 -1.72 13.34
CA TRP A 396 20.89 -3.16 13.21
C TRP A 396 22.10 -3.80 12.50
N THR A 397 22.64 -4.87 13.05
CA THR A 397 23.75 -5.64 12.48
C THR A 397 23.29 -6.97 11.89
N GLY A 398 22.18 -7.52 12.37
CA GLY A 398 21.68 -8.83 11.94
C GLY A 398 22.66 -9.99 12.19
N ALA A 399 23.58 -9.83 13.14
CA ALA A 399 24.70 -10.76 13.31
C ALA A 399 24.29 -12.16 13.79
N THR A 400 23.10 -12.32 14.39
CA THR A 400 22.62 -13.58 14.96
C THR A 400 21.45 -14.17 14.19
N ASP A 401 20.37 -13.42 14.03
CA ASP A 401 19.12 -13.85 13.39
C ASP A 401 18.27 -12.64 12.96
N THR A 402 16.99 -12.86 12.69
CA THR A 402 16.04 -11.81 12.28
C THR A 402 15.18 -11.28 13.43
N ASP A 403 15.26 -11.81 14.64
CA ASP A 403 14.37 -11.38 15.74
C ASP A 403 14.81 -10.01 16.28
N TRP A 404 13.90 -9.03 16.22
CA TRP A 404 14.13 -7.67 16.74
C TRP A 404 14.62 -7.67 18.19
N ALA A 405 14.14 -8.59 19.03
CA ALA A 405 14.46 -8.62 20.45
C ALA A 405 15.84 -9.24 20.77
N THR A 406 16.47 -9.94 19.82
CA THR A 406 17.79 -10.55 20.01
C THR A 406 18.85 -9.46 20.12
N THR A 407 19.37 -9.24 21.33
CA THR A 407 20.27 -8.12 21.63
C THR A 407 21.57 -8.15 20.82
N THR A 408 22.04 -9.32 20.40
CA THR A 408 23.26 -9.50 19.58
C THR A 408 23.07 -9.11 18.11
N ASN A 409 21.84 -8.82 17.66
CA ASN A 409 21.57 -8.21 16.35
C ASN A 409 21.72 -6.69 16.36
N TRP A 410 22.04 -6.09 17.50
CA TRP A 410 22.18 -4.65 17.66
C TRP A 410 23.61 -4.28 18.04
N VAL A 411 24.05 -3.13 17.53
CA VAL A 411 25.25 -2.49 18.07
C VAL A 411 25.12 -2.31 19.59
N PHE A 412 26.24 -2.45 20.29
CA PHE A 412 26.32 -2.42 21.77
C PHE A 412 25.64 -3.60 22.48
N ASN A 413 25.16 -4.62 21.75
CA ASN A 413 24.50 -5.81 22.31
C ASN A 413 23.31 -5.45 23.22
N ASN A 414 22.52 -4.46 22.82
CA ASN A 414 21.33 -4.02 23.55
C ASN A 414 20.18 -3.73 22.58
N ALA A 415 18.96 -4.12 22.94
CA ALA A 415 17.79 -3.88 22.11
C ALA A 415 17.33 -2.41 22.21
N PRO A 416 16.83 -1.79 21.11
CA PRO A 416 16.26 -0.45 21.12
C PRO A 416 15.05 -0.32 22.05
N ASP A 417 14.86 0.90 22.55
CA ASP A 417 13.69 1.30 23.33
C ASP A 417 13.03 2.56 22.74
N SER A 418 11.98 3.07 23.41
CA SER A 418 11.21 4.23 22.97
C SER A 418 12.01 5.53 22.80
N THR A 419 13.23 5.60 23.34
CA THR A 419 14.14 6.75 23.25
C THR A 419 15.20 6.59 22.17
N THR A 420 15.15 5.50 21.40
CA THR A 420 16.20 5.12 20.45
C THR A 420 15.85 5.54 19.03
N LYS A 421 16.81 6.11 18.30
CA LYS A 421 16.78 6.28 16.84
C LYS A 421 17.49 5.10 16.21
N VAL A 422 16.81 4.40 15.31
CA VAL A 422 17.27 3.16 14.69
C VAL A 422 17.59 3.36 13.22
N ASN A 423 18.69 2.79 12.75
CA ASN A 423 19.00 2.66 11.33
C ASN A 423 19.20 1.19 10.92
N LEU A 424 18.62 0.80 9.79
CA LEU A 424 18.82 -0.50 9.14
C LEU A 424 19.67 -0.30 7.88
N PRO A 425 20.96 -0.70 7.91
CA PRO A 425 21.86 -0.51 6.78
C PRO A 425 21.68 -1.59 5.71
N ALA A 426 22.14 -1.31 4.50
CA ALA A 426 22.11 -2.23 3.37
C ALA A 426 23.07 -3.43 3.55
N SER A 427 22.97 -4.40 2.63
CA SER A 427 23.90 -5.53 2.47
C SER A 427 24.03 -6.46 3.69
N LEU A 428 23.01 -6.52 4.55
CA LEU A 428 22.95 -7.48 5.65
C LEU A 428 22.31 -8.81 5.19
N SER A 429 22.71 -9.91 5.84
CA SER A 429 22.14 -11.24 5.58
C SER A 429 20.84 -11.50 6.35
N ASN A 430 20.66 -10.87 7.52
CA ASN A 430 19.46 -11.00 8.34
C ASN A 430 18.87 -9.61 8.59
N TYR A 431 17.65 -9.38 8.12
CA TYR A 431 16.90 -8.15 8.38
C TYR A 431 15.83 -8.38 9.45
N PRO A 432 15.45 -7.33 10.20
CA PRO A 432 14.58 -7.51 11.35
C PRO A 432 13.16 -7.94 10.98
N SER A 433 12.63 -8.85 11.80
CA SER A 433 11.24 -9.25 11.89
C SER A 433 10.70 -8.85 13.26
N ILE A 434 9.69 -7.97 13.26
CA ILE A 434 9.03 -7.45 14.45
C ILE A 434 7.75 -8.26 14.67
N SER A 435 7.74 -9.07 15.72
CA SER A 435 6.60 -9.94 16.09
C SER A 435 5.95 -9.59 17.42
N THR A 436 6.43 -8.53 18.07
CA THR A 436 5.93 -7.99 19.35
C THR A 436 5.82 -6.47 19.24
N ASP A 437 5.33 -5.83 20.31
CA ASP A 437 5.22 -4.37 20.36
C ASP A 437 6.59 -3.70 20.51
N VAL A 438 6.93 -2.86 19.54
CA VAL A 438 8.16 -2.08 19.50
C VAL A 438 7.82 -0.59 19.49
N SER A 439 8.50 0.18 20.33
CA SER A 439 8.42 1.64 20.35
C SER A 439 9.82 2.23 20.25
N LEU A 440 9.98 3.27 19.44
CA LEU A 440 11.24 3.95 19.19
C LEU A 440 11.03 5.42 18.82
N THR A 441 12.09 6.21 18.80
CA THR A 441 12.03 7.62 18.40
C THR A 441 11.88 7.74 16.89
N GLU A 442 12.80 7.14 16.13
CA GLU A 442 12.84 7.20 14.65
C GLU A 442 13.32 5.86 14.09
N LEU A 443 12.86 5.53 12.88
CA LEU A 443 13.35 4.39 12.10
C LEU A 443 13.79 4.86 10.72
N SER A 444 15.03 4.58 10.36
CA SER A 444 15.58 4.73 9.01
C SER A 444 15.88 3.35 8.42
N ILE A 445 15.43 3.13 7.19
CA ILE A 445 15.68 1.90 6.41
C ILE A 445 16.40 2.31 5.13
N ASP A 446 17.68 1.95 5.02
CA ASP A 446 18.51 2.34 3.89
C ASP A 446 18.12 1.59 2.61
N SER A 447 18.50 2.13 1.46
CA SER A 447 18.28 1.44 0.17
C SER A 447 18.99 0.09 0.15
N GLY A 448 18.28 -0.97 -0.24
CA GLY A 448 18.77 -2.35 -0.17
C GLY A 448 18.63 -3.01 1.21
N ALA A 449 18.11 -2.30 2.22
CA ALA A 449 17.69 -2.86 3.50
C ALA A 449 16.22 -3.27 3.51
N SER A 450 15.84 -4.10 4.48
CA SER A 450 14.42 -4.43 4.70
C SER A 450 14.03 -4.52 6.18
N ALA A 451 12.73 -4.44 6.42
CA ALA A 451 12.10 -4.72 7.71
C ALA A 451 10.74 -5.38 7.50
N THR A 452 10.34 -6.28 8.40
CA THR A 452 9.01 -6.90 8.38
C THR A 452 8.32 -6.80 9.72
N VAL A 453 7.05 -6.39 9.75
CA VAL A 453 6.16 -6.52 10.92
C VAL A 453 5.19 -7.66 10.67
N THR A 454 5.18 -8.67 11.54
CA THR A 454 4.32 -9.85 11.41
C THR A 454 2.92 -9.58 11.98
N SER A 455 1.98 -10.53 11.82
CA SER A 455 0.56 -10.32 12.18
C SER A 455 0.33 -9.92 13.65
N THR A 456 1.20 -10.37 14.56
CA THR A 456 1.19 -10.06 15.99
C THR A 456 2.02 -8.82 16.37
N GLY A 457 2.81 -8.28 15.44
CA GLY A 457 3.78 -7.23 15.71
C GLY A 457 3.19 -5.84 15.58
N SER A 458 3.75 -4.90 16.34
CA SER A 458 3.45 -3.48 16.18
C SER A 458 4.71 -2.61 16.25
N LEU A 459 4.71 -1.52 15.50
CA LEU A 459 5.78 -0.52 15.53
C LEU A 459 5.19 0.87 15.78
N THR A 460 5.71 1.55 16.80
CA THR A 460 5.42 2.96 17.08
C THR A 460 6.69 3.79 17.00
N THR A 461 6.68 4.85 16.18
CA THR A 461 7.72 5.89 16.18
C THR A 461 7.16 7.17 16.79
N SER A 462 7.84 7.78 17.76
CA SER A 462 7.41 9.10 18.26
C SER A 462 7.76 10.23 17.29
N GLY A 463 8.77 10.03 16.46
CA GLY A 463 9.23 10.91 15.38
C GLY A 463 9.07 10.25 14.01
N ASP A 464 10.02 10.53 13.12
CA ASP A 464 9.93 10.20 11.70
C ASP A 464 10.18 8.71 11.37
N LEU A 465 9.56 8.27 10.27
CA LEU A 465 9.87 7.02 9.57
C LEU A 465 10.46 7.35 8.20
N SER A 466 11.70 6.96 7.96
CA SER A 466 12.38 7.15 6.67
C SER A 466 12.63 5.81 6.00
N ASN A 467 11.82 5.44 5.02
CA ASN A 467 12.02 4.22 4.24
C ASN A 467 12.60 4.51 2.85
N SER A 468 13.83 4.06 2.60
CA SER A 468 14.42 3.98 1.25
C SER A 468 14.62 2.52 0.78
N GLY A 469 14.29 1.55 1.63
CA GLY A 469 14.38 0.11 1.37
C GLY A 469 13.00 -0.54 1.26
N THR A 470 12.89 -1.80 1.69
CA THR A 470 11.64 -2.56 1.68
C THR A 470 11.05 -2.66 3.09
N PHE A 471 9.86 -2.10 3.32
CA PHE A 471 9.15 -2.24 4.58
C PHE A 471 7.82 -2.96 4.36
N THR A 472 7.71 -4.18 4.89
CA THR A 472 6.54 -5.04 4.72
C THR A 472 5.80 -5.28 6.03
N MET A 473 4.48 -5.22 6.00
CA MET A 473 3.60 -5.57 7.11
C MET A 473 2.70 -6.71 6.65
N THR A 474 2.64 -7.82 7.38
CA THR A 474 1.90 -9.01 6.94
C THR A 474 0.91 -9.49 7.99
N GLY A 475 -0.38 -9.33 7.68
CA GLY A 475 -1.50 -9.86 8.47
C GLY A 475 -1.76 -11.35 8.25
N SER A 476 -2.63 -11.89 9.09
CA SER A 476 -3.17 -13.25 8.99
C SER A 476 -4.71 -13.18 8.92
N SER A 477 -5.37 -14.33 8.86
CA SER A 477 -6.83 -14.40 8.89
C SER A 477 -7.47 -14.04 10.22
N THR A 478 -6.68 -13.75 11.27
CA THR A 478 -7.20 -13.45 12.61
C THR A 478 -6.50 -12.27 13.28
N GLU A 479 -5.48 -11.68 12.64
CA GLU A 479 -4.62 -10.66 13.26
C GLU A 479 -4.01 -9.74 12.21
N ASN A 480 -3.85 -8.46 12.57
CA ASN A 480 -3.33 -7.43 11.68
C ASN A 480 -2.11 -6.71 12.32
N PRO A 481 -1.01 -6.52 11.57
CA PRO A 481 0.13 -5.75 12.04
C PRO A 481 -0.25 -4.26 12.21
N SER A 482 0.48 -3.53 13.06
CA SER A 482 0.17 -2.12 13.32
C SER A 482 1.39 -1.19 13.22
N LEU A 483 1.24 -0.04 12.57
CA LEU A 483 2.27 0.99 12.41
C LEU A 483 1.74 2.37 12.77
N VAL A 484 2.26 2.96 13.84
CA VAL A 484 1.96 4.33 14.27
C VAL A 484 3.19 5.21 14.08
N VAL A 485 3.12 6.20 13.19
CA VAL A 485 4.18 7.19 12.98
C VAL A 485 3.74 8.54 13.56
N GLY A 486 4.45 8.99 14.59
CA GLY A 486 4.19 10.23 15.31
C GLY A 486 4.67 11.49 14.57
N GLY A 487 5.73 11.36 13.77
CA GLY A 487 6.26 12.41 12.90
C GLY A 487 5.79 12.31 11.45
N THR A 488 6.71 12.53 10.53
CA THR A 488 6.54 12.37 9.09
C THR A 488 6.94 10.96 8.64
N SER A 489 6.39 10.51 7.51
CA SER A 489 6.80 9.27 6.87
C SER A 489 7.27 9.55 5.45
N SER A 490 8.37 8.92 5.03
CA SER A 490 8.85 8.95 3.64
C SER A 490 9.04 7.54 3.09
N GLY A 491 8.84 7.40 1.78
CA GLY A 491 8.87 6.11 1.10
C GLY A 491 7.58 5.31 1.28
N ASP A 492 7.43 4.29 0.44
CA ASP A 492 6.27 3.42 0.46
C ASP A 492 6.46 2.25 1.42
N ILE A 493 5.37 1.74 1.96
CA ILE A 493 5.32 0.44 2.64
C ILE A 493 4.46 -0.52 1.83
N THR A 494 4.61 -1.82 2.09
CA THR A 494 3.70 -2.85 1.59
C THR A 494 2.92 -3.45 2.76
N TYR A 495 1.61 -3.24 2.79
CA TYR A 495 0.70 -3.80 3.77
C TYR A 495 -0.08 -4.98 3.15
N ASN A 496 0.13 -6.20 3.65
CA ASN A 496 -0.56 -7.41 3.21
C ASN A 496 -1.71 -7.74 4.17
N ARG A 497 -2.96 -7.58 3.72
CA ARG A 497 -4.17 -7.81 4.51
C ARG A 497 -4.91 -9.05 4.05
N TYR A 498 -5.29 -9.94 4.97
CA TYR A 498 -6.06 -11.14 4.62
C TYR A 498 -7.45 -10.78 4.09
N VAL A 499 -7.89 -11.52 3.07
CA VAL A 499 -9.23 -11.42 2.47
C VAL A 499 -9.80 -12.82 2.24
N ASN A 500 -11.04 -13.01 2.66
CA ASN A 500 -11.82 -14.23 2.57
C ASN A 500 -11.99 -14.71 1.13
N THR A 501 -12.31 -16.00 1.00
CA THR A 501 -12.61 -16.60 -0.31
C THR A 501 -13.95 -16.08 -0.83
N VAL A 502 -14.09 -15.96 -2.15
CA VAL A 502 -15.35 -15.60 -2.79
C VAL A 502 -16.46 -16.59 -2.42
N GLY A 503 -17.54 -16.07 -1.87
CA GLY A 503 -18.75 -16.83 -1.55
C GLY A 503 -19.93 -15.91 -1.23
N SER A 504 -21.10 -16.51 -0.96
CA SER A 504 -22.33 -15.76 -0.67
C SER A 504 -22.24 -15.15 0.72
N ASN A 505 -22.28 -13.82 0.81
CA ASN A 505 -22.16 -13.06 2.06
C ASN A 505 -20.80 -13.20 2.79
N GLU A 506 -19.74 -13.53 2.05
CA GLU A 506 -18.40 -13.79 2.61
C GLU A 506 -17.36 -12.74 2.16
N TRP A 507 -17.77 -11.68 1.45
CA TRP A 507 -16.84 -10.66 0.95
C TRP A 507 -16.51 -9.68 2.07
N ASP A 508 -15.24 -9.30 2.16
CA ASP A 508 -14.78 -8.37 3.19
C ASP A 508 -14.96 -6.93 2.76
N LEU A 509 -15.26 -6.06 3.73
CA LEU A 509 -15.26 -4.62 3.53
C LEU A 509 -13.87 -4.08 3.89
N ILE A 510 -13.16 -3.56 2.90
CA ILE A 510 -11.76 -3.14 3.01
C ILE A 510 -11.53 -1.84 2.23
N GLY A 511 -10.73 -0.93 2.78
CA GLY A 511 -10.14 0.22 2.10
C GLY A 511 -8.62 0.19 2.18
N SER A 512 -7.97 1.17 1.55
CA SER A 512 -6.51 1.24 1.56
C SER A 512 -5.97 1.78 2.88
N PRO A 513 -5.03 1.08 3.54
CA PRO A 513 -4.27 1.61 4.68
C PRO A 513 -3.08 2.49 4.26
N VAL A 514 -2.86 2.68 2.96
CA VAL A 514 -1.76 3.45 2.36
C VAL A 514 -2.29 4.42 1.29
N ASP A 515 -1.61 5.54 1.09
CA ASP A 515 -1.97 6.54 0.10
C ASP A 515 -1.27 6.29 -1.25
N GLY A 516 -1.85 6.84 -2.33
CA GLY A 516 -1.25 6.83 -3.67
C GLY A 516 -1.42 5.53 -4.47
N LEU A 517 -2.17 4.56 -3.97
CA LEU A 517 -2.41 3.28 -4.65
C LEU A 517 -3.56 3.39 -5.65
N SER A 518 -3.27 3.15 -6.93
CA SER A 518 -4.31 3.02 -7.97
C SER A 518 -4.99 1.65 -7.90
N VAL A 519 -6.25 1.55 -8.35
CA VAL A 519 -6.91 0.25 -8.50
C VAL A 519 -6.18 -0.62 -9.53
N GLU A 520 -5.47 -0.04 -10.52
CA GLU A 520 -4.67 -0.78 -11.50
C GLU A 520 -3.56 -1.55 -10.82
N ASP A 521 -2.76 -0.81 -10.07
CA ASP A 521 -1.56 -1.31 -9.43
C ASP A 521 -1.95 -2.32 -8.37
N PHE A 522 -3.08 -2.07 -7.68
CA PHE A 522 -3.66 -3.02 -6.75
C PHE A 522 -4.07 -4.33 -7.45
N LEU A 523 -4.85 -4.28 -8.54
CA LEU A 523 -5.28 -5.50 -9.25
C LEU A 523 -4.07 -6.27 -9.83
N ASN A 524 -3.10 -5.55 -10.41
CA ASN A 524 -1.88 -6.12 -10.98
C ASN A 524 -0.98 -6.78 -9.93
N ALA A 525 -0.91 -6.21 -8.71
CA ALA A 525 -0.14 -6.78 -7.61
C ALA A 525 -0.80 -8.04 -7.00
N ASN A 526 -2.10 -8.26 -7.25
CA ASN A 526 -2.92 -9.20 -6.50
C ASN A 526 -3.61 -10.26 -7.38
N SER A 527 -2.82 -11.17 -7.94
CA SER A 527 -3.33 -12.29 -8.78
C SER A 527 -4.28 -13.27 -8.06
N SER A 528 -4.37 -13.21 -6.72
CA SER A 528 -5.27 -14.04 -5.93
C SER A 528 -6.71 -13.49 -5.84
N ILE A 529 -6.96 -12.25 -6.30
CA ILE A 529 -8.32 -11.68 -6.37
C ILE A 529 -9.21 -12.60 -7.19
N ALA A 530 -10.41 -12.89 -6.70
CA ALA A 530 -11.35 -13.72 -7.45
C ALA A 530 -11.87 -12.97 -8.68
N THR A 531 -12.04 -13.67 -9.79
CA THR A 531 -12.61 -13.11 -11.02
C THR A 531 -13.70 -14.01 -11.59
N ASN A 532 -14.65 -13.44 -12.33
CA ASN A 532 -15.74 -14.18 -12.97
C ASN A 532 -15.53 -14.28 -14.50
N ASN A 533 -14.51 -15.01 -14.93
CA ASN A 533 -14.24 -15.14 -16.35
C ASN A 533 -15.38 -15.89 -17.10
N SER A 534 -16.35 -15.16 -17.64
CA SER A 534 -17.49 -15.72 -18.37
C SER A 534 -17.27 -15.52 -19.87
N SER A 535 -16.91 -16.61 -20.57
CA SER A 535 -16.99 -16.60 -22.03
C SER A 535 -18.42 -16.94 -22.46
N THR A 536 -19.13 -16.00 -23.08
CA THR A 536 -20.41 -16.33 -23.74
C THR A 536 -20.11 -17.17 -24.98
N GLU A 537 -20.66 -18.39 -25.03
CA GLU A 537 -20.57 -19.26 -26.20
C GLU A 537 -21.76 -19.07 -27.15
N THR A 538 -21.54 -19.24 -28.44
CA THR A 538 -22.60 -19.33 -29.46
C THR A 538 -22.31 -20.50 -30.40
N THR A 539 -23.31 -20.99 -31.14
CA THR A 539 -23.07 -21.96 -32.22
C THR A 539 -22.93 -21.29 -33.58
N ILE A 540 -22.30 -21.98 -34.54
CA ILE A 540 -22.27 -21.59 -35.97
C ILE A 540 -23.71 -21.45 -36.54
N SER A 541 -24.67 -22.21 -36.00
CA SER A 541 -26.06 -22.17 -36.45
C SER A 541 -26.76 -20.84 -36.10
N GLU A 542 -26.51 -20.32 -34.91
CA GLU A 542 -27.10 -19.12 -34.33
C GLU A 542 -26.36 -17.85 -34.72
N SER A 543 -25.06 -17.96 -35.03
CA SER A 543 -24.24 -16.83 -35.44
C SER A 543 -24.58 -16.33 -36.85
N SER A 544 -24.77 -15.02 -36.98
CA SER A 544 -25.01 -14.33 -38.25
C SER A 544 -23.76 -14.21 -39.13
N HIS A 545 -22.56 -14.52 -38.59
CA HIS A 545 -21.30 -14.47 -39.32
C HIS A 545 -21.09 -15.65 -40.29
N PHE A 546 -21.93 -16.69 -40.19
CA PHE A 546 -21.87 -17.87 -41.06
C PHE A 546 -23.06 -17.95 -42.01
N GLU A 547 -22.75 -17.99 -43.30
CA GLU A 547 -23.71 -18.13 -44.39
C GLU A 547 -24.08 -19.60 -44.63
N ALA A 548 -25.15 -19.83 -45.39
CA ALA A 548 -25.51 -21.15 -45.89
C ALA A 548 -24.37 -21.75 -46.73
N GLY A 549 -23.95 -22.96 -46.35
CA GLY A 549 -22.95 -23.72 -47.06
C GLY A 549 -23.52 -24.42 -48.31
N PRO A 550 -22.67 -25.07 -49.12
CA PRO A 550 -23.06 -25.55 -50.45
C PRO A 550 -23.99 -26.77 -50.45
N ASN A 551 -24.10 -27.54 -49.36
CA ASN A 551 -24.91 -28.75 -49.27
C ASN A 551 -25.07 -29.21 -47.80
N THR A 552 -25.82 -30.29 -47.58
CA THR A 552 -26.10 -30.84 -46.25
C THR A 552 -24.86 -31.38 -45.51
N ASN A 553 -23.81 -31.81 -46.22
CA ASN A 553 -22.57 -32.29 -45.59
C ASN A 553 -21.64 -31.15 -45.17
N TYR A 554 -21.85 -29.95 -45.71
CA TYR A 554 -21.16 -28.70 -45.35
C TYR A 554 -22.20 -27.58 -45.24
N PRO A 555 -23.06 -27.62 -44.20
CA PRO A 555 -24.26 -26.79 -44.14
C PRO A 555 -23.99 -25.30 -43.93
N LYS A 556 -22.78 -24.94 -43.48
CA LYS A 556 -22.40 -23.55 -43.15
C LYS A 556 -21.03 -23.20 -43.73
N LYS A 557 -20.84 -21.95 -44.10
CA LYS A 557 -19.55 -21.41 -44.58
C LYS A 557 -19.30 -20.01 -44.02
N ILE A 558 -18.04 -19.62 -43.99
CA ILE A 558 -17.60 -18.24 -43.83
C ILE A 558 -16.76 -17.83 -45.04
N THR A 559 -17.03 -16.65 -45.57
CA THR A 559 -16.30 -16.07 -46.70
C THR A 559 -15.16 -15.23 -46.15
N LEU A 560 -13.90 -15.56 -46.48
CA LEU A 560 -12.74 -14.78 -46.04
C LEU A 560 -12.46 -13.60 -47.00
N THR A 561 -12.66 -13.82 -48.30
CA THR A 561 -12.56 -12.80 -49.35
C THR A 561 -13.28 -13.25 -50.62
N THR A 562 -13.59 -12.30 -51.51
CA THR A 562 -14.19 -12.51 -52.82
C THR A 562 -13.37 -11.86 -53.93
N VAL A 563 -13.64 -12.25 -55.18
CA VAL A 563 -13.03 -11.61 -56.36
C VAL A 563 -13.31 -10.10 -56.45
N ALA A 564 -14.37 -9.62 -55.78
CA ALA A 564 -14.72 -8.20 -55.78
C ALA A 564 -13.77 -7.37 -54.91
N ASP A 565 -13.02 -8.00 -54.00
CA ASP A 565 -12.09 -7.32 -53.09
C ASP A 565 -10.75 -6.96 -53.78
N GLY A 566 -10.61 -7.30 -55.07
CA GLY A 566 -9.45 -6.96 -55.89
C GLY A 566 -8.15 -7.51 -55.31
N ALA A 567 -7.09 -6.68 -55.32
CA ALA A 567 -5.76 -7.03 -54.82
C ALA A 567 -5.77 -7.59 -53.38
N SER A 568 -6.68 -7.17 -52.51
CA SER A 568 -6.77 -7.66 -51.13
C SER A 568 -7.14 -9.14 -51.05
N SER A 569 -7.84 -9.66 -52.06
CA SER A 569 -8.18 -11.09 -52.14
C SER A 569 -6.99 -11.98 -52.50
N GLN A 570 -5.94 -11.37 -53.03
CA GLN A 570 -4.70 -12.02 -53.44
C GLN A 570 -3.80 -12.32 -52.25
N GLU A 571 -3.93 -11.59 -51.14
CA GLU A 571 -3.13 -11.75 -49.94
C GLU A 571 -3.39 -13.09 -49.23
N THR A 572 -2.53 -13.40 -48.25
CA THR A 572 -2.74 -14.56 -47.37
C THR A 572 -4.00 -14.36 -46.55
N GLN A 573 -4.94 -15.30 -46.64
CA GLN A 573 -6.21 -15.24 -45.93
C GLN A 573 -6.14 -16.11 -44.69
N THR A 574 -6.60 -15.61 -43.56
CA THR A 574 -6.55 -16.31 -42.27
C THR A 574 -7.93 -16.37 -41.61
N LEU A 575 -8.18 -17.46 -40.90
CA LEU A 575 -9.33 -17.64 -40.03
C LEU A 575 -8.83 -18.29 -38.75
N SER A 576 -9.08 -17.65 -37.61
CA SER A 576 -8.88 -18.24 -36.29
C SER A 576 -10.23 -18.36 -35.59
N ILE A 577 -10.53 -19.53 -35.06
CA ILE A 577 -11.77 -19.80 -34.31
C ILE A 577 -11.44 -20.63 -33.08
N ASN A 578 -11.92 -20.19 -31.90
CA ASN A 578 -11.78 -20.96 -30.67
C ASN A 578 -13.05 -21.80 -30.45
N ILE A 579 -12.92 -23.12 -30.62
CA ILE A 579 -14.05 -24.05 -30.57
C ILE A 579 -14.22 -24.56 -29.14
N THR A 580 -15.42 -24.39 -28.60
CA THR A 580 -15.76 -24.79 -27.23
C THR A 580 -16.54 -26.10 -27.19
N SER A 581 -17.26 -26.44 -28.26
CA SER A 581 -17.97 -27.71 -28.35
C SER A 581 -18.07 -28.21 -29.80
N LEU A 582 -18.10 -29.54 -29.94
CA LEU A 582 -18.22 -30.25 -31.22
C LEU A 582 -19.43 -31.21 -31.16
N PRO A 583 -20.11 -31.45 -32.29
CA PRO A 583 -21.18 -32.43 -32.36
C PRO A 583 -20.66 -33.86 -32.12
N SER A 584 -21.57 -34.78 -31.74
CA SER A 584 -21.27 -36.20 -31.61
C SER A 584 -20.69 -36.76 -32.91
N GLY A 585 -19.44 -37.23 -32.87
CA GLY A 585 -18.68 -37.70 -34.04
C GLY A 585 -17.66 -36.70 -34.59
N GLY A 586 -17.53 -35.53 -33.97
CA GLY A 586 -16.59 -34.47 -34.35
C GLY A 586 -17.06 -33.67 -35.56
N ALA A 587 -16.28 -32.65 -35.94
CA ALA A 587 -16.54 -31.86 -37.14
C ALA A 587 -15.26 -31.62 -37.94
N ASN A 588 -15.44 -31.26 -39.22
CA ASN A 588 -14.37 -30.99 -40.15
C ASN A 588 -14.62 -29.65 -40.86
N TYR A 589 -13.56 -29.04 -41.36
CA TYR A 589 -13.62 -27.93 -42.30
C TYR A 589 -13.04 -28.30 -43.68
N ARG A 590 -13.40 -27.52 -44.69
CA ARG A 590 -12.74 -27.51 -46.02
C ARG A 590 -12.57 -26.10 -46.52
N VAL A 591 -11.45 -25.86 -47.21
CA VAL A 591 -11.20 -24.59 -47.90
C VAL A 591 -11.65 -24.72 -49.35
N TYR A 592 -12.60 -23.88 -49.75
CA TYR A 592 -12.92 -23.63 -51.15
C TYR A 592 -12.23 -22.35 -51.61
N LYS A 593 -11.60 -22.38 -52.78
CA LYS A 593 -11.03 -21.19 -53.39
C LYS A 593 -11.17 -21.19 -54.92
N THR A 594 -11.31 -20.03 -55.53
CA THR A 594 -11.16 -19.91 -56.99
C THR A 594 -9.67 -19.92 -57.34
N THR A 595 -9.32 -20.51 -58.49
CA THR A 595 -7.98 -20.48 -59.08
C THR A 595 -8.02 -19.66 -60.37
N ALA A 596 -6.86 -19.36 -60.97
CA ALA A 596 -6.79 -18.59 -62.21
C ALA A 596 -7.63 -19.19 -63.36
N THR A 597 -7.93 -20.50 -63.32
CA THR A 597 -8.61 -21.21 -64.43
C THR A 597 -9.77 -22.11 -63.99
N SER A 598 -10.02 -22.29 -62.68
CA SER A 598 -11.05 -23.21 -62.17
C SER A 598 -11.38 -22.93 -60.69
N ASN A 599 -12.06 -23.85 -60.02
CA ASN A 599 -12.30 -23.85 -58.58
C ASN A 599 -11.57 -25.01 -57.91
N PHE A 600 -11.10 -24.80 -56.68
CA PHE A 600 -10.47 -25.81 -55.84
C PHE A 600 -11.24 -25.97 -54.54
N THR A 601 -11.35 -27.21 -54.05
CA THR A 601 -11.84 -27.50 -52.70
C THR A 601 -10.91 -28.52 -52.05
N SER A 602 -10.40 -28.21 -50.86
CA SER A 602 -9.52 -29.13 -50.13
C SER A 602 -10.25 -30.40 -49.68
N GLY A 603 -9.47 -31.42 -49.30
CA GLY A 603 -9.99 -32.52 -48.49
C GLY A 603 -10.48 -32.04 -47.12
N PRO A 604 -11.30 -32.84 -46.41
CA PRO A 604 -11.75 -32.51 -45.06
C PRO A 604 -10.56 -32.49 -44.10
N SER A 605 -10.54 -31.51 -43.21
CA SER A 605 -9.58 -31.40 -42.10
C SER A 605 -10.36 -31.33 -40.79
N SER A 606 -9.95 -32.10 -39.79
CA SER A 606 -10.64 -32.17 -38.50
C SER A 606 -10.51 -30.87 -37.72
N LEU A 607 -11.56 -30.51 -37.00
CA LEU A 607 -11.55 -29.47 -35.98
C LEU A 607 -11.36 -30.10 -34.60
N SER A 608 -10.64 -29.42 -33.72
CA SER A 608 -10.46 -29.80 -32.30
C SER A 608 -11.09 -28.76 -31.39
N LEU A 609 -11.33 -29.14 -30.13
CA LEU A 609 -11.61 -28.14 -29.08
C LEU A 609 -10.38 -27.22 -28.91
N GLY A 610 -10.63 -25.97 -28.51
CA GLY A 610 -9.61 -24.93 -28.42
C GLY A 610 -9.37 -24.20 -29.74
N SER A 611 -8.21 -23.55 -29.85
CA SER A 611 -7.88 -22.68 -30.97
C SER A 611 -7.61 -23.46 -32.25
N ASN A 612 -8.30 -23.08 -33.33
CA ASN A 612 -8.10 -23.61 -34.69
C ASN A 612 -7.73 -22.45 -35.62
N SER A 613 -6.55 -22.52 -36.25
CA SER A 613 -6.08 -21.52 -37.21
C SER A 613 -5.97 -22.12 -38.62
N ILE A 614 -6.59 -21.46 -39.58
CA ILE A 614 -6.65 -21.85 -40.99
C ILE A 614 -6.02 -20.73 -41.81
N SER A 615 -4.99 -21.06 -42.59
CA SER A 615 -4.30 -20.10 -43.46
C SER A 615 -4.33 -20.56 -44.91
N VAL A 616 -4.58 -19.62 -45.82
CA VAL A 616 -4.60 -19.83 -47.27
C VAL A 616 -3.62 -18.85 -47.91
N SER A 617 -2.46 -19.36 -48.32
CA SER A 617 -1.35 -18.59 -48.90
C SER A 617 -1.78 -17.64 -50.01
N SER A 618 -1.07 -16.52 -50.15
CA SER A 618 -1.27 -15.52 -51.19
C SER A 618 -1.11 -16.07 -52.62
N VAL A 619 -1.65 -15.34 -53.60
CA VAL A 619 -1.60 -15.61 -55.04
C VAL A 619 -1.43 -14.29 -55.82
N GLU A 620 -1.41 -14.34 -57.15
CA GLU A 620 -1.27 -13.15 -58.05
C GLU A 620 -2.55 -12.81 -58.84
N PHE A 621 -3.70 -13.34 -58.44
CA PHE A 621 -4.98 -13.10 -59.12
C PHE A 621 -6.14 -12.99 -58.13
N ASP A 622 -7.12 -12.16 -58.45
CA ASP A 622 -8.29 -11.95 -57.61
C ASP A 622 -9.06 -13.25 -57.43
N ARG A 623 -9.43 -13.58 -56.18
CA ARG A 623 -10.01 -14.89 -55.85
C ARG A 623 -11.08 -14.81 -54.78
N THR A 624 -11.94 -15.81 -54.74
CA THR A 624 -12.81 -16.05 -53.59
C THR A 624 -12.22 -17.14 -52.71
N VAL A 625 -12.25 -16.97 -51.40
CA VAL A 625 -11.86 -17.99 -50.40
C VAL A 625 -12.98 -18.17 -49.38
N ASN A 626 -13.47 -19.40 -49.24
CA ASN A 626 -14.47 -19.78 -48.26
C ASN A 626 -13.95 -20.93 -47.39
N VAL A 627 -14.20 -20.86 -46.09
CA VAL A 627 -14.07 -22.02 -45.19
C VAL A 627 -15.47 -22.59 -44.95
N ARG A 628 -15.62 -23.88 -45.20
CA ARG A 628 -16.89 -24.61 -45.12
C ARG A 628 -16.83 -25.59 -43.95
N PHE A 629 -17.86 -25.60 -43.12
CA PHE A 629 -17.92 -26.43 -41.90
C PHE A 629 -18.88 -27.59 -42.10
N SER A 630 -18.53 -28.76 -41.60
CA SER A 630 -19.34 -29.98 -41.77
C SER A 630 -20.51 -30.09 -40.81
N SER A 631 -20.64 -29.18 -39.84
CA SER A 631 -21.78 -29.11 -38.92
C SER A 631 -22.08 -27.64 -38.59
N ALA A 632 -23.35 -27.35 -38.30
CA ALA A 632 -23.79 -26.06 -37.77
C ALA A 632 -23.76 -26.02 -36.23
N ASP A 633 -23.67 -27.18 -35.58
CA ASP A 633 -23.71 -27.35 -34.11
C ASP A 633 -22.31 -27.26 -33.49
N ILE A 634 -21.38 -26.55 -34.14
CA ILE A 634 -20.05 -26.27 -33.59
C ILE A 634 -20.20 -25.04 -32.69
N GLY A 635 -19.92 -25.18 -31.40
CA GLY A 635 -19.86 -24.07 -30.44
C GLY A 635 -18.50 -23.38 -30.49
N PHE A 636 -18.51 -22.05 -30.40
CA PHE A 636 -17.29 -21.24 -30.36
C PHE A 636 -17.50 -20.00 -29.47
N ASN A 637 -16.42 -19.49 -28.91
CA ASN A 637 -16.42 -18.24 -28.13
C ASN A 637 -15.48 -17.16 -28.70
N SER A 638 -14.76 -17.43 -29.79
CA SER A 638 -13.94 -16.44 -30.49
C SER A 638 -13.85 -16.74 -31.98
N LEU A 639 -13.92 -15.70 -32.83
CA LEU A 639 -13.83 -15.78 -34.29
C LEU A 639 -13.12 -14.55 -34.86
N THR A 640 -12.02 -14.79 -35.57
CA THR A 640 -11.21 -13.75 -36.23
C THR A 640 -10.98 -14.13 -37.71
N VAL A 641 -11.24 -13.20 -38.63
CA VAL A 641 -11.02 -13.36 -40.08
C VAL A 641 -10.05 -12.29 -40.56
N ASN A 642 -8.96 -12.70 -41.21
CA ASN A 642 -7.92 -11.82 -41.75
C ASN A 642 -7.39 -10.79 -40.74
N GLY A 643 -7.26 -11.20 -39.47
CA GLY A 643 -6.84 -10.32 -38.36
C GLY A 643 -7.95 -9.49 -37.74
N THR A 644 -9.15 -9.43 -38.34
CA THR A 644 -10.31 -8.72 -37.79
C THR A 644 -11.13 -9.64 -36.89
N SER A 645 -11.29 -9.29 -35.62
CA SER A 645 -12.19 -9.99 -34.71
C SER A 645 -13.64 -9.75 -35.14
N LEU A 646 -14.36 -10.83 -35.44
CA LEU A 646 -15.78 -10.80 -35.81
C LEU A 646 -16.69 -11.18 -34.64
N TYR A 647 -16.20 -12.02 -33.73
CA TYR A 647 -16.88 -12.38 -32.49
C TYR A 647 -15.85 -12.57 -31.39
N ASN A 648 -16.02 -11.86 -30.28
CA ASN A 648 -15.25 -12.07 -29.06
C ASN A 648 -16.25 -12.29 -27.93
N GLY A 649 -16.43 -13.54 -27.51
CA GLY A 649 -17.31 -13.93 -26.43
C GLY A 649 -16.68 -13.74 -25.04
N ILE A 650 -15.45 -13.25 -24.96
CA ILE A 650 -14.80 -12.87 -23.70
C ILE A 650 -15.51 -11.62 -23.18
N GLN A 651 -16.25 -11.74 -22.07
CA GLN A 651 -16.70 -10.58 -21.30
C GLN A 651 -15.50 -9.97 -20.57
N PRO A 652 -15.49 -8.65 -20.27
CA PRO A 652 -14.45 -8.07 -19.43
C PRO A 652 -14.38 -8.84 -18.11
N GLU A 653 -13.16 -9.16 -17.67
CA GLU A 653 -12.94 -9.87 -16.42
C GLU A 653 -13.45 -8.98 -15.29
N THR A 654 -14.54 -9.38 -14.61
CA THR A 654 -14.99 -8.65 -13.42
C THR A 654 -14.21 -9.16 -12.23
N TYR A 655 -13.58 -8.25 -11.52
CA TYR A 655 -12.81 -8.51 -10.32
C TYR A 655 -13.75 -8.54 -9.11
N ALA A 656 -13.44 -9.39 -8.13
CA ALA A 656 -14.07 -9.36 -6.81
C ALA A 656 -13.50 -8.20 -5.97
N VAL A 657 -13.54 -7.01 -6.56
CA VAL A 657 -13.23 -5.72 -5.96
C VAL A 657 -14.32 -4.78 -6.43
N GLY A 658 -15.06 -4.15 -5.52
CA GLY A 658 -16.17 -3.30 -5.90
C GLY A 658 -16.39 -2.15 -4.94
N TYR A 659 -17.02 -1.09 -5.42
CA TYR A 659 -17.40 0.06 -4.62
C TYR A 659 -18.91 0.11 -4.44
N TYR A 660 -19.34 0.71 -3.33
CA TYR A 660 -20.74 1.01 -3.08
C TYR A 660 -21.09 2.40 -3.62
N ASP A 661 -22.10 2.47 -4.50
CA ASP A 661 -22.66 3.73 -4.95
C ASP A 661 -23.87 4.11 -4.09
N ASN A 662 -23.65 5.05 -3.17
CA ASN A 662 -24.66 5.59 -2.28
C ASN A 662 -25.83 6.29 -3.02
N ALA A 663 -25.58 6.86 -4.21
CA ALA A 663 -26.61 7.61 -4.95
C ALA A 663 -27.63 6.69 -5.63
N THR A 664 -27.23 5.46 -5.98
CA THR A 664 -28.09 4.46 -6.62
C THR A 664 -28.40 3.27 -5.71
N SER A 665 -27.77 3.19 -4.53
CA SER A 665 -27.83 2.08 -3.60
C SER A 665 -27.43 0.74 -4.25
N THR A 666 -26.37 0.76 -5.06
CA THR A 666 -25.87 -0.44 -5.76
C THR A 666 -24.40 -0.73 -5.48
N TRP A 667 -24.05 -2.01 -5.56
CA TRP A 667 -22.68 -2.48 -5.62
C TRP A 667 -22.23 -2.56 -7.07
N ASN A 668 -21.07 -1.99 -7.37
CA ASN A 668 -20.45 -2.02 -8.69
C ASN A 668 -19.06 -2.61 -8.56
N ASN A 669 -18.81 -3.73 -9.25
CA ASN A 669 -17.49 -4.32 -9.30
C ASN A 669 -16.64 -3.70 -10.39
N TYR A 670 -15.33 -3.68 -10.17
CA TYR A 670 -14.38 -3.31 -11.20
C TYR A 670 -14.31 -4.41 -12.26
N ASP A 671 -14.18 -3.98 -13.51
CA ASP A 671 -13.94 -4.84 -14.66
C ASP A 671 -12.90 -4.20 -15.58
N ASP A 672 -12.43 -4.95 -16.58
CA ASP A 672 -11.44 -4.45 -17.55
C ASP A 672 -11.91 -3.19 -18.31
N ASP A 673 -13.21 -2.93 -18.41
CA ASP A 673 -13.74 -1.77 -19.11
C ASP A 673 -13.82 -0.53 -18.22
N ASN A 674 -14.18 -0.69 -16.94
CA ASN A 674 -14.51 0.40 -16.04
C ASN A 674 -13.33 0.84 -15.15
N PHE A 675 -12.32 -0.01 -14.97
CA PHE A 675 -11.10 0.36 -14.27
C PHE A 675 -10.11 1.10 -15.20
N ASN A 676 -10.07 0.78 -16.50
CA ASN A 676 -9.22 1.44 -17.49
C ASN A 676 -9.66 2.88 -17.85
N VAL A 677 -10.79 3.37 -17.31
CA VAL A 677 -11.29 4.74 -17.57
C VAL A 677 -10.78 5.70 -16.50
N GLY A 678 -9.52 6.13 -16.64
CA GLY A 678 -8.94 7.17 -15.80
C GLY A 678 -8.30 6.69 -14.49
N SER A 679 -7.96 5.39 -14.40
CA SER A 679 -7.24 4.73 -13.30
C SER A 679 -7.70 5.22 -11.91
N PRO A 680 -8.94 4.87 -11.49
CA PRO A 680 -9.46 5.27 -10.19
C PRO A 680 -8.52 4.83 -9.05
N ALA A 681 -8.36 5.69 -8.06
CA ALA A 681 -7.53 5.41 -6.89
C ALA A 681 -8.31 4.66 -5.80
N LEU A 682 -7.60 3.87 -5.01
CA LEU A 682 -8.10 3.39 -3.71
C LEU A 682 -7.91 4.51 -2.69
N ASP A 683 -8.75 5.54 -2.79
CA ASP A 683 -8.68 6.74 -1.95
C ASP A 683 -8.72 6.41 -0.45
N LEU A 684 -7.88 7.08 0.34
CA LEU A 684 -7.90 6.96 1.78
C LEU A 684 -9.28 7.27 2.36
N GLY A 685 -9.72 6.40 3.27
CA GLY A 685 -10.98 6.56 3.98
C GLY A 685 -12.20 6.04 3.21
N LYS A 686 -12.04 5.63 1.94
CA LYS A 686 -13.10 4.99 1.15
C LYS A 686 -13.05 3.48 1.33
N GLY A 687 -14.20 2.85 1.54
CA GLY A 687 -14.29 1.39 1.61
C GLY A 687 -14.74 0.77 0.29
N PHE A 688 -14.38 -0.51 0.14
CA PHE A 688 -14.66 -1.37 -1.02
C PHE A 688 -15.06 -2.75 -0.50
N GLN A 689 -15.76 -3.54 -1.31
CA GLN A 689 -15.89 -4.98 -1.09
C GLN A 689 -14.76 -5.71 -1.81
N MET A 690 -14.18 -6.73 -1.19
CA MET A 690 -13.10 -7.52 -1.77
C MET A 690 -13.26 -9.01 -1.45
N ALA A 691 -12.88 -9.88 -2.39
CA ALA A 691 -12.76 -11.32 -2.16
C ALA A 691 -11.61 -11.95 -2.95
N SER A 692 -11.01 -12.98 -2.38
CA SER A 692 -9.95 -13.78 -3.01
C SER A 692 -10.49 -15.10 -3.55
N SER A 693 -9.70 -15.77 -4.40
CA SER A 693 -10.05 -17.07 -4.97
C SER A 693 -9.85 -18.25 -4.00
N SER A 694 -9.09 -18.05 -2.91
CA SER A 694 -8.68 -19.15 -2.02
C SER A 694 -8.44 -18.77 -0.55
N GLY A 695 -8.71 -17.52 -0.15
CA GLY A 695 -8.44 -17.02 1.19
C GLY A 695 -6.95 -16.69 1.34
N SER A 696 -6.57 -15.46 1.05
CA SER A 696 -5.17 -15.04 1.03
C SER A 696 -5.01 -13.57 1.36
N THR A 697 -3.78 -13.12 1.59
CA THR A 697 -3.51 -11.69 1.74
C THR A 697 -3.52 -10.97 0.40
N LEU A 698 -4.10 -9.78 0.37
CA LEU A 698 -3.97 -8.80 -0.70
C LEU A 698 -2.97 -7.70 -0.27
N SER A 699 -2.08 -7.33 -1.19
CA SER A 699 -1.00 -6.37 -1.00
C SER A 699 -1.44 -4.95 -1.38
N PHE A 700 -1.27 -4.03 -0.43
CA PHE A 700 -1.48 -2.59 -0.60
C PHE A 700 -0.12 -1.91 -0.48
N SER A 701 0.39 -1.31 -1.56
CA SER A 701 1.67 -0.61 -1.54
C SER A 701 1.50 0.88 -1.80
N GLY A 702 2.10 1.71 -0.96
CA GLY A 702 1.97 3.16 -1.03
C GLY A 702 2.50 3.85 0.22
N SER A 703 2.30 5.16 0.30
CA SER A 703 2.85 5.99 1.38
C SER A 703 1.99 5.97 2.65
N VAL A 704 2.60 6.18 3.81
CA VAL A 704 1.89 6.17 5.10
C VAL A 704 1.31 7.53 5.42
N ALA A 705 0.00 7.60 5.62
CA ALA A 705 -0.65 8.80 6.14
C ALA A 705 -0.36 8.99 7.65
N THR A 706 0.24 10.11 8.03
CA THR A 706 0.53 10.45 9.44
C THR A 706 -0.39 11.53 10.03
N SER A 707 -1.19 12.19 9.18
CA SER A 707 -2.07 13.30 9.55
C SER A 707 -3.55 12.94 9.41
N GLN A 708 -4.43 13.83 9.90
CA GLN A 708 -5.88 13.63 9.84
C GLN A 708 -6.36 13.43 8.40
N GLN A 709 -7.14 12.36 8.19
CA GLN A 709 -7.85 12.09 6.95
C GLN A 709 -9.33 12.45 7.09
N THR A 710 -9.97 12.87 6.00
CA THR A 710 -11.38 13.28 6.01
C THR A 710 -12.13 12.64 4.85
N SER A 711 -13.24 11.99 5.15
CA SER A 711 -14.16 11.41 4.16
C SER A 711 -15.45 12.21 4.10
N THR A 712 -16.00 12.38 2.90
CA THR A 712 -17.32 13.00 2.72
C THR A 712 -18.38 11.92 2.68
N ILE A 713 -19.47 12.11 3.43
CA ILE A 713 -20.64 11.23 3.42
C ILE A 713 -21.90 12.02 3.06
N VAL A 714 -22.83 11.39 2.37
CA VAL A 714 -24.03 12.04 1.80
C VAL A 714 -25.28 11.21 2.09
N ASP A 715 -26.39 11.89 2.40
CA ASP A 715 -27.73 11.32 2.41
C ASP A 715 -28.42 11.55 1.05
N ASN A 716 -28.51 10.49 0.25
CA ASN A 716 -29.21 10.46 -1.03
C ASN A 716 -30.59 9.79 -0.94
N SER A 717 -31.12 9.52 0.26
CA SER A 717 -32.42 8.85 0.45
C SER A 717 -33.57 9.62 -0.22
N SER A 718 -33.46 10.94 -0.32
CA SER A 718 -34.45 11.80 -1.00
C SER A 718 -34.39 11.76 -2.53
N LEU A 719 -33.29 11.24 -3.12
CA LEU A 719 -33.03 11.19 -4.56
C LEU A 719 -33.12 9.77 -5.14
N GLY A 720 -33.63 8.80 -4.36
CA GLY A 720 -33.72 7.39 -4.73
C GLY A 720 -32.46 6.57 -4.43
N GLY A 721 -31.47 7.17 -3.74
CA GLY A 721 -30.32 6.48 -3.18
C GLY A 721 -30.54 6.13 -1.70
N THR A 722 -29.48 6.23 -0.89
CA THR A 722 -29.50 5.89 0.53
C THR A 722 -28.71 6.88 1.39
N GLN A 723 -28.85 6.79 2.72
CA GLN A 723 -27.99 7.49 3.70
C GLN A 723 -26.67 6.75 3.97
N TRP A 724 -26.55 5.50 3.55
CA TRP A 724 -25.43 4.62 3.92
C TRP A 724 -24.20 4.87 3.06
N ASN A 725 -23.08 5.22 3.68
CA ASN A 725 -21.82 5.49 3.01
C ASN A 725 -20.77 4.46 3.48
N LEU A 726 -20.09 3.83 2.52
CA LEU A 726 -19.03 2.87 2.79
C LEU A 726 -17.69 3.60 2.92
N ILE A 727 -17.13 3.59 4.13
CA ILE A 727 -15.84 4.20 4.47
C ILE A 727 -14.92 3.15 5.09
N ALA A 728 -13.65 3.46 5.27
CA ALA A 728 -12.68 2.53 5.85
C ALA A 728 -11.62 3.24 6.68
N ASN A 729 -10.93 2.49 7.56
CA ASN A 729 -9.77 3.01 8.28
C ASN A 729 -8.61 3.32 7.30
N PRO A 730 -8.17 4.58 7.17
CA PRO A 730 -7.14 4.99 6.22
C PRO A 730 -5.69 4.77 6.71
N PHE A 731 -5.49 4.26 7.92
CA PHE A 731 -4.17 4.14 8.53
C PHE A 731 -3.68 2.69 8.55
N PRO A 732 -2.35 2.47 8.51
CA PRO A 732 -1.75 1.15 8.75
C PRO A 732 -1.72 0.79 10.25
N SER A 733 -2.55 1.43 11.07
CA SER A 733 -2.71 1.19 12.51
C SER A 733 -4.18 0.92 12.84
N TYR A 734 -4.43 0.36 14.03
CA TYR A 734 -5.79 0.33 14.54
C TYR A 734 -6.26 1.74 14.88
N LEU A 735 -7.59 1.93 14.94
CA LEU A 735 -8.21 3.12 15.51
C LEU A 735 -9.04 2.77 16.73
N ASN A 736 -8.99 3.60 17.76
CA ASN A 736 -9.93 3.55 18.87
C ASN A 736 -11.34 3.83 18.33
N LEU A 737 -12.26 2.86 18.44
CA LEU A 737 -13.61 3.00 17.90
C LEU A 737 -14.52 3.79 18.86
N ASN A 738 -14.54 3.39 20.13
CA ASN A 738 -15.49 3.88 21.13
C ASN A 738 -14.83 4.45 22.40
N SER A 739 -15.64 5.02 23.28
CA SER A 739 -15.19 5.64 24.54
C SER A 739 -14.48 4.68 25.51
N ALA A 740 -14.76 3.38 25.44
CA ALA A 740 -14.06 2.36 26.22
C ALA A 740 -12.63 2.10 25.71
N ALA A 741 -12.37 2.27 24.41
CA ALA A 741 -11.03 2.19 23.85
C ALA A 741 -10.20 3.46 24.15
N ASP A 742 -10.80 4.63 24.00
CA ASP A 742 -10.23 5.92 24.45
C ASP A 742 -11.37 6.90 24.72
N ALA A 743 -11.39 7.55 25.88
CA ALA A 743 -12.51 8.41 26.30
C ALA A 743 -12.68 9.68 25.45
N THR A 744 -11.67 10.11 24.70
CA THR A 744 -11.68 11.38 23.93
C THR A 744 -11.33 11.17 22.46
N ASN A 745 -10.28 10.41 22.17
CA ASN A 745 -9.72 10.24 20.83
C ASN A 745 -10.22 8.94 20.20
N ASN A 746 -11.54 8.80 20.07
CA ASN A 746 -12.18 7.66 19.41
C ASN A 746 -13.12 8.10 18.29
N PHE A 747 -13.32 7.21 17.31
CA PHE A 747 -14.09 7.49 16.10
C PHE A 747 -15.53 7.94 16.39
N ILE A 748 -16.25 7.22 17.26
CA ILE A 748 -17.66 7.49 17.57
C ILE A 748 -17.83 8.83 18.27
N THR A 749 -16.97 9.16 19.24
CA THR A 749 -17.10 10.42 20.00
C THR A 749 -16.74 11.64 19.16
N GLN A 750 -15.76 11.50 18.25
CA GLN A 750 -15.30 12.61 17.41
C GLN A 750 -16.26 12.89 16.24
N ASN A 751 -16.96 11.87 15.74
CA ASN A 751 -17.88 12.00 14.60
C ASN A 751 -19.36 11.98 15.00
N GLY A 752 -19.67 11.42 16.17
CA GLY A 752 -21.03 11.23 16.67
C GLY A 752 -21.86 10.31 15.77
N LEU A 753 -21.26 9.24 15.25
CA LEU A 753 -21.89 8.29 14.34
C LEU A 753 -21.76 6.87 14.90
N SER A 754 -22.80 6.05 14.71
CA SER A 754 -22.73 4.60 14.88
C SER A 754 -22.12 3.96 13.63
N VAL A 755 -21.39 2.87 13.83
CA VAL A 755 -20.66 2.13 12.80
C VAL A 755 -21.36 0.80 12.54
N TYR A 756 -21.53 0.43 11.28
CA TYR A 756 -22.17 -0.82 10.88
C TYR A 756 -21.11 -1.71 10.23
N GLY A 757 -20.61 -2.65 11.02
CA GLY A 757 -19.57 -3.60 10.63
C GLY A 757 -20.18 -4.83 9.98
N TRP A 758 -19.64 -5.25 8.84
CA TRP A 758 -20.11 -6.44 8.13
C TRP A 758 -19.57 -7.73 8.78
N SER A 759 -20.46 -8.70 9.00
CA SER A 759 -20.07 -10.05 9.40
C SER A 759 -19.89 -10.94 8.16
N ALA A 760 -18.64 -11.14 7.74
CA ALA A 760 -18.27 -11.98 6.59
C ALA A 760 -18.25 -13.49 6.91
N ASP A 761 -18.93 -13.93 7.97
CA ASP A 761 -19.01 -15.32 8.43
C ASP A 761 -20.10 -16.15 7.69
N GLY A 762 -20.66 -15.59 6.61
CA GLY A 762 -21.76 -16.18 5.85
C GLY A 762 -23.14 -15.92 6.45
N SER A 763 -23.25 -15.27 7.62
CA SER A 763 -24.55 -14.84 8.18
C SER A 763 -25.20 -13.76 7.31
N GLY A 764 -24.38 -12.92 6.66
CA GLY A 764 -24.83 -11.80 5.84
C GLY A 764 -25.49 -10.68 6.64
N THR A 765 -25.01 -10.44 7.86
CA THR A 765 -25.58 -9.47 8.79
C THR A 765 -24.60 -8.35 9.12
N TYR A 766 -25.14 -7.20 9.52
CA TYR A 766 -24.36 -6.07 10.05
C TYR A 766 -24.45 -6.04 11.56
N ILE A 767 -23.31 -5.89 12.22
CA ILE A 767 -23.21 -5.63 13.65
C ILE A 767 -23.08 -4.14 13.87
N VAL A 768 -23.92 -3.59 14.75
CA VAL A 768 -23.83 -2.19 15.16
C VAL A 768 -22.75 -2.02 16.21
N TYR A 769 -21.81 -1.13 15.93
CA TYR A 769 -20.79 -0.66 16.84
C TYR A 769 -21.07 0.78 17.25
N ASN A 770 -21.25 1.00 18.54
CA ASN A 770 -21.36 2.33 19.13
C ASN A 770 -20.70 2.34 20.53
N ASN A 771 -21.03 3.30 21.40
CA ASN A 771 -20.43 3.33 22.74
C ASN A 771 -20.85 2.16 23.65
N VAL A 772 -21.91 1.43 23.29
CA VAL A 772 -22.51 0.38 24.12
C VAL A 772 -22.71 -0.96 23.42
N SER A 773 -22.78 -0.96 22.09
CA SER A 773 -23.02 -2.12 21.22
C SER A 773 -21.76 -2.51 20.44
N PRO A 774 -21.53 -3.81 20.17
CA PRO A 774 -22.27 -4.98 20.65
C PRO A 774 -22.01 -5.27 22.14
N THR A 775 -21.03 -4.59 22.72
CA THR A 775 -20.77 -4.59 24.15
C THR A 775 -20.16 -3.23 24.51
N PRO A 776 -20.28 -2.77 25.76
CA PRO A 776 -19.69 -1.50 26.21
C PRO A 776 -18.18 -1.62 26.51
N ALA A 777 -17.48 -2.52 25.80
CA ALA A 777 -16.06 -2.75 25.95
C ALA A 777 -15.25 -2.05 24.85
N ALA A 778 -13.92 -1.99 25.05
CA ALA A 778 -13.01 -1.37 24.10
C ALA A 778 -13.03 -2.10 22.75
N SER A 779 -13.47 -1.36 21.72
CA SER A 779 -13.53 -1.80 20.34
C SER A 779 -12.58 -0.98 19.47
N TYR A 780 -12.10 -1.60 18.39
CA TYR A 780 -11.08 -1.03 17.52
C TYR A 780 -11.46 -1.26 16.06
N ILE A 781 -11.01 -0.38 15.17
CA ILE A 781 -11.14 -0.53 13.72
C ILE A 781 -9.78 -0.98 13.17
N ALA A 782 -9.70 -2.16 12.55
CA ALA A 782 -8.44 -2.68 12.02
C ALA A 782 -7.90 -1.85 10.84
N PRO A 783 -6.58 -1.90 10.54
CA PRO A 783 -6.01 -1.21 9.38
C PRO A 783 -6.74 -1.59 8.08
N GLY A 784 -7.21 -0.59 7.33
CA GLY A 784 -7.98 -0.81 6.10
C GLY A 784 -9.39 -1.40 6.32
N GLN A 785 -9.86 -1.65 7.55
CA GLN A 785 -11.19 -2.23 7.75
C GLN A 785 -12.30 -1.26 7.30
N GLY A 786 -13.17 -1.75 6.42
CA GLY A 786 -14.31 -1.04 5.87
C GLY A 786 -15.60 -1.23 6.69
N PHE A 787 -16.44 -0.21 6.69
CA PHE A 787 -17.70 -0.18 7.44
C PHE A 787 -18.66 0.86 6.88
N PHE A 788 -19.95 0.67 7.17
CA PHE A 788 -20.96 1.66 6.82
C PHE A 788 -21.18 2.67 7.95
N VAL A 789 -21.45 3.91 7.55
CA VAL A 789 -22.00 4.96 8.41
C VAL A 789 -23.18 5.63 7.71
N GLY A 790 -24.15 6.09 8.51
CA GLY A 790 -25.27 6.89 8.01
C GLY A 790 -24.91 8.37 7.99
N ALA A 791 -25.14 9.05 6.87
CA ALA A 791 -25.09 10.51 6.83
C ALA A 791 -26.40 11.07 7.40
N ALA A 792 -26.29 12.06 8.29
CA ALA A 792 -27.44 12.92 8.59
C ALA A 792 -27.83 13.73 7.33
N ASP A 793 -29.06 14.24 7.29
CA ASP A 793 -29.64 14.99 6.17
C ASP A 793 -28.62 15.91 5.45
N GLY A 794 -28.42 15.66 4.15
CA GLY A 794 -27.51 16.41 3.29
C GLY A 794 -26.10 15.81 3.16
N THR A 795 -25.07 16.65 3.27
CA THR A 795 -23.65 16.25 3.09
C THR A 795 -22.86 16.64 4.32
N THR A 796 -22.11 15.70 4.89
CA THR A 796 -21.28 15.92 6.08
C THR A 796 -19.91 15.25 5.93
N SER A 797 -18.99 15.53 6.85
CA SER A 797 -17.62 15.03 6.83
C SER A 797 -17.34 14.16 8.05
N VAL A 798 -16.61 13.08 7.82
CA VAL A 798 -16.11 12.15 8.83
C VAL A 798 -14.60 12.32 8.94
N ASN A 799 -14.09 12.48 10.16
CA ASN A 799 -12.68 12.71 10.44
C ASN A 799 -12.04 11.47 11.07
N PHE A 800 -10.90 11.06 10.51
CA PHE A 800 -9.98 10.08 11.07
C PHE A 800 -8.75 10.83 11.59
N THR A 801 -8.73 11.16 12.88
CA THR A 801 -7.65 11.99 13.45
C THR A 801 -6.42 11.15 13.80
N ALA A 802 -5.23 11.76 13.74
CA ALA A 802 -3.98 11.08 14.10
C ALA A 802 -3.95 10.56 15.55
N ALA A 803 -4.71 11.18 16.46
CA ALA A 803 -4.81 10.80 17.88
C ALA A 803 -5.69 9.55 18.11
N MET A 804 -6.50 9.13 17.14
CA MET A 804 -7.27 7.88 17.23
C MET A 804 -6.41 6.64 17.03
N ARG A 805 -5.23 6.78 16.43
CA ARG A 805 -4.35 5.67 16.07
C ARG A 805 -3.86 4.95 17.33
N THR A 806 -3.84 3.63 17.28
CA THR A 806 -3.39 2.77 18.37
C THR A 806 -2.78 1.48 17.79
N THR A 807 -1.93 0.83 18.56
CA THR A 807 -1.44 -0.53 18.29
C THR A 807 -2.32 -1.60 18.92
N SER A 808 -3.22 -1.21 19.83
CA SER A 808 -4.16 -2.13 20.47
C SER A 808 -5.29 -2.50 19.51
N GLY A 809 -5.54 -3.79 19.33
CA GLY A 809 -6.53 -4.27 18.39
C GLY A 809 -6.65 -5.78 18.38
N GLY A 810 -7.29 -6.31 17.34
CA GLY A 810 -7.43 -7.74 17.08
C GLY A 810 -7.76 -7.97 15.62
N ASP A 811 -8.48 -9.04 15.31
CA ASP A 811 -9.07 -9.18 13.98
C ASP A 811 -10.09 -8.06 13.69
N ASP A 812 -10.57 -8.02 12.46
CA ASP A 812 -11.75 -7.28 12.05
C ASP A 812 -12.89 -7.46 13.06
N PHE A 813 -13.52 -6.35 13.49
CA PHE A 813 -14.78 -6.30 14.27
C PHE A 813 -15.12 -7.60 15.02
N VAL A 814 -14.35 -7.85 16.08
CA VAL A 814 -14.40 -9.08 16.87
C VAL A 814 -15.67 -9.11 17.72
N ALA A 815 -16.47 -10.17 17.56
CA ALA A 815 -17.55 -10.51 18.49
C ALA A 815 -16.98 -10.94 19.86
N ASP A 816 -17.70 -10.66 20.95
CA ASP A 816 -17.48 -11.17 22.32
C ASP A 816 -16.45 -10.49 23.25
N ARG A 817 -16.44 -9.16 23.33
CA ARG A 817 -15.72 -8.44 24.40
C ARG A 817 -16.62 -8.05 25.57
N LEU A 818 -16.97 -8.97 26.47
CA LEU A 818 -17.75 -8.63 27.68
C LEU A 818 -16.85 -8.17 28.84
N SER A 819 -16.81 -6.87 29.14
CA SER A 819 -16.44 -6.40 30.49
C SER A 819 -17.04 -5.03 30.82
N GLY A 820 -17.89 -4.97 31.85
CA GLY A 820 -18.46 -3.73 32.37
C GLY A 820 -19.69 -3.96 33.26
N SER A 821 -19.95 -3.03 34.18
CA SER A 821 -21.08 -3.06 35.12
C SER A 821 -22.25 -2.21 34.62
N TYR A 822 -22.63 -2.39 33.35
CA TYR A 822 -23.66 -1.60 32.66
C TYR A 822 -25.01 -2.30 32.64
N THR A 823 -26.12 -1.56 32.62
CA THR A 823 -27.45 -2.15 32.59
C THR A 823 -27.95 -2.28 31.15
N TYR A 824 -28.14 -3.50 30.64
CA TYR A 824 -28.55 -3.75 29.26
C TYR A 824 -29.13 -5.16 29.06
N PHE A 825 -29.81 -5.36 27.93
CA PHE A 825 -30.17 -6.69 27.42
C PHE A 825 -30.36 -6.73 25.91
N TYR A 826 -30.33 -7.95 25.37
CA TYR A 826 -30.75 -8.25 24.00
C TYR A 826 -32.13 -8.91 23.98
N LEU A 827 -32.93 -8.56 22.98
CA LEU A 827 -34.03 -9.41 22.53
C LEU A 827 -33.63 -10.12 21.26
N ASP A 828 -33.75 -11.43 21.27
CA ASP A 828 -33.54 -12.27 20.09
C ASP A 828 -34.87 -12.69 19.50
N MET A 829 -35.01 -12.54 18.18
CA MET A 829 -36.07 -13.20 17.43
C MET A 829 -35.56 -14.55 16.95
N LEU A 830 -36.27 -15.62 17.32
CA LEU A 830 -35.90 -16.99 16.96
C LEU A 830 -36.84 -17.56 15.89
N ASN A 831 -36.30 -18.39 15.02
CA ASN A 831 -37.10 -19.21 14.10
C ASN A 831 -37.59 -20.51 14.78
N GLN A 832 -38.35 -21.34 14.04
CA GLN A 832 -38.91 -22.60 14.56
C GLN A 832 -37.87 -23.63 15.04
N ASN A 833 -36.61 -23.48 14.62
CA ASN A 833 -35.52 -24.36 15.04
C ASN A 833 -34.76 -23.81 16.28
N GLY A 834 -35.16 -22.64 16.78
CA GLY A 834 -34.49 -21.96 17.90
C GLY A 834 -33.26 -21.14 17.49
N ASN A 835 -32.98 -20.96 16.20
CA ASN A 835 -31.87 -20.12 15.76
C ASN A 835 -32.29 -18.65 15.75
N SER A 836 -31.43 -17.76 16.25
CA SER A 836 -31.60 -16.31 16.11
C SER A 836 -31.61 -15.93 14.63
N ILE A 837 -32.56 -15.07 14.26
CA ILE A 837 -32.68 -14.51 12.91
C ILE A 837 -32.53 -12.99 12.89
N ASP A 838 -32.69 -12.35 14.05
CA ASP A 838 -32.56 -10.91 14.25
C ASP A 838 -32.50 -10.61 15.74
N ASN A 839 -31.98 -9.46 16.14
CA ASN A 839 -31.93 -9.05 17.54
C ASN A 839 -32.17 -7.54 17.71
N GLY A 840 -32.29 -7.08 18.95
CA GLY A 840 -32.30 -5.66 19.29
C GLY A 840 -31.71 -5.44 20.68
N MET A 841 -30.89 -4.40 20.82
CA MET A 841 -30.24 -4.07 22.09
C MET A 841 -30.96 -2.92 22.80
N PHE A 842 -31.15 -3.08 24.11
CA PHE A 842 -31.71 -2.07 25.00
C PHE A 842 -30.68 -1.74 26.09
N TYR A 843 -30.29 -0.47 26.18
CA TYR A 843 -29.25 0.02 27.10
C TYR A 843 -29.81 1.09 28.04
N PHE A 844 -29.41 1.05 29.31
CA PHE A 844 -29.95 1.92 30.37
C PHE A 844 -28.86 2.63 31.15
N ASP A 845 -28.86 3.97 31.13
CA ASP A 845 -27.95 4.83 31.90
C ASP A 845 -28.60 6.18 32.24
N ASP A 846 -28.28 6.76 33.39
CA ASP A 846 -28.87 8.02 33.88
C ASP A 846 -28.62 9.24 32.95
N ASN A 847 -27.61 9.17 32.06
CA ASN A 847 -27.27 10.25 31.14
C ASN A 847 -27.98 10.18 29.79
N MET A 848 -28.77 9.14 29.53
CA MET A 848 -29.51 8.95 28.29
C MET A 848 -30.86 9.69 28.32
N THR A 849 -31.55 9.73 27.18
CA THR A 849 -32.84 10.37 27.00
C THR A 849 -33.84 9.42 26.35
N HIS A 850 -35.12 9.79 26.33
CA HIS A 850 -36.16 9.03 25.62
C HIS A 850 -36.21 9.33 24.12
N GLY A 851 -35.30 10.18 23.63
CA GLY A 851 -35.13 10.49 22.21
C GLY A 851 -33.72 10.13 21.77
N TYR A 852 -33.36 10.52 20.54
CA TYR A 852 -32.12 10.05 19.91
C TYR A 852 -30.86 10.58 20.62
N ASP A 853 -30.09 9.67 21.22
CA ASP A 853 -28.81 9.89 21.88
C ASP A 853 -27.64 9.54 20.95
N GLN A 854 -26.98 10.57 20.46
CA GLN A 854 -25.91 10.44 19.47
C GLN A 854 -24.74 9.57 19.98
N GLY A 855 -24.42 8.51 19.23
CA GLY A 855 -23.35 7.56 19.56
C GLY A 855 -23.75 6.46 20.56
N TYR A 856 -25.00 6.41 20.99
CA TYR A 856 -25.57 5.40 21.89
C TYR A 856 -26.79 4.71 21.26
N ASP A 857 -27.63 5.48 20.57
CA ASP A 857 -28.68 4.96 19.71
C ASP A 857 -28.15 4.55 18.34
N ALA A 858 -28.81 3.57 17.73
CA ALA A 858 -28.55 3.18 16.36
C ALA A 858 -29.81 2.75 15.62
N GLU A 859 -30.02 3.38 14.48
CA GLU A 859 -31.03 2.98 13.51
C GLU A 859 -30.74 1.56 13.01
N SER A 860 -31.77 0.80 12.65
CA SER A 860 -31.56 -0.44 11.91
C SER A 860 -30.98 -0.12 10.52
N PHE A 861 -29.95 -0.86 10.13
CA PHE A 861 -29.36 -0.75 8.80
C PHE A 861 -30.41 -1.00 7.71
N ASP A 862 -31.30 -1.97 7.95
CA ASP A 862 -32.47 -2.28 7.14
C ASP A 862 -33.76 -1.94 7.90
N GLN A 863 -34.53 -0.98 7.40
CA GLN A 863 -35.81 -0.58 7.99
C GLN A 863 -36.94 -1.61 7.75
N SER A 864 -36.61 -2.75 7.14
CA SER A 864 -37.48 -3.93 7.00
C SER A 864 -37.03 -5.13 7.84
N SER A 865 -36.04 -4.95 8.73
CA SER A 865 -35.59 -5.95 9.70
C SER A 865 -36.75 -6.61 10.45
N SER A 866 -36.55 -7.86 10.85
CA SER A 866 -37.61 -8.69 11.44
C SER A 866 -38.00 -8.21 12.83
N LEU A 867 -37.05 -7.65 13.59
CA LEU A 867 -37.23 -7.09 14.92
C LEU A 867 -36.55 -5.72 15.02
N MET A 868 -37.30 -4.69 15.37
CA MET A 868 -36.77 -3.37 15.69
C MET A 868 -37.55 -2.77 16.86
N SER A 869 -36.99 -1.74 17.51
CA SER A 869 -37.74 -0.91 18.47
C SER A 869 -38.03 0.48 17.91
N ARG A 870 -38.82 1.28 18.64
CA ARG A 870 -38.98 2.72 18.40
C ARG A 870 -38.53 3.53 19.61
N LEU A 871 -37.98 4.71 19.33
CA LEU A 871 -37.80 5.74 20.35
C LEU A 871 -39.16 6.28 20.81
N LEU A 872 -39.24 6.69 22.07
CA LEU A 872 -40.47 7.21 22.66
C LEU A 872 -40.71 8.67 22.27
N ASN A 873 -39.64 9.45 22.09
CA ASN A 873 -39.71 10.88 21.77
C ASN A 873 -38.84 11.26 20.58
N GLY A 874 -39.43 11.95 19.60
CA GLY A 874 -38.70 12.38 18.40
C GLY A 874 -38.33 11.20 17.50
N TYR A 875 -37.73 11.49 16.34
CA TYR A 875 -37.20 10.44 15.44
C TYR A 875 -38.26 9.41 14.96
N GLU A 876 -39.46 9.93 14.66
CA GLU A 876 -40.65 9.11 14.43
C GLU A 876 -40.60 8.37 13.09
N GLY A 877 -41.02 7.09 13.11
CA GLY A 877 -41.08 6.25 11.93
C GLY A 877 -39.80 5.49 11.58
N THR A 878 -38.72 5.68 12.36
CA THR A 878 -37.44 4.99 12.19
C THR A 878 -37.32 3.83 13.20
N GLY A 879 -37.02 2.64 12.70
CA GLY A 879 -36.70 1.47 13.50
C GLY A 879 -35.27 1.49 14.03
N MET A 880 -35.13 1.16 15.31
CA MET A 880 -33.88 1.17 16.05
C MET A 880 -33.41 -0.26 16.30
N GLN A 881 -32.13 -0.52 16.00
CA GLN A 881 -31.42 -1.74 16.38
C GLN A 881 -30.89 -1.65 17.82
N VAL A 882 -30.42 -0.45 18.21
CA VAL A 882 -29.95 -0.14 19.56
C VAL A 882 -30.76 1.04 20.08
N ASN A 883 -31.36 0.86 21.25
CA ASN A 883 -32.19 1.86 21.92
C ASN A 883 -31.64 2.14 23.31
N ALA A 884 -31.04 3.31 23.49
CA ALA A 884 -30.49 3.79 24.75
C ALA A 884 -31.52 4.66 25.47
N MET A 885 -31.67 4.43 26.77
CA MET A 885 -32.73 5.06 27.57
C MET A 885 -32.25 5.39 28.99
N PRO A 886 -32.91 6.34 29.69
CA PRO A 886 -32.64 6.61 31.09
C PRO A 886 -32.75 5.36 31.96
N ALA A 887 -31.94 5.21 33.00
CA ALA A 887 -32.10 4.09 33.93
C ALA A 887 -33.47 4.09 34.64
N SER A 888 -34.14 5.24 34.74
CA SER A 888 -35.52 5.34 35.23
C SER A 888 -36.53 4.61 34.34
N SER A 889 -36.21 4.32 33.08
CA SER A 889 -37.10 3.58 32.17
C SER A 889 -37.35 2.13 32.57
N LEU A 890 -36.58 1.59 33.51
CA LEU A 890 -36.79 0.26 34.09
C LEU A 890 -37.92 0.20 35.13
N ASP A 891 -38.66 1.30 35.32
CA ASP A 891 -39.85 1.34 36.15
C ASP A 891 -41.13 0.88 35.41
N ASP A 892 -42.19 0.60 36.17
CA ASP A 892 -43.48 0.08 35.68
C ASP A 892 -44.26 1.07 34.77
N SER A 893 -43.67 2.22 34.41
CA SER A 893 -44.35 3.28 33.67
C SER A 893 -43.91 3.43 32.22
N THR A 894 -42.79 2.80 31.82
CA THR A 894 -42.25 2.94 30.47
C THR A 894 -42.66 1.78 29.58
N ILE A 895 -43.31 2.10 28.45
CA ILE A 895 -43.78 1.14 27.45
C ILE A 895 -43.02 1.39 26.14
N ILE A 896 -42.15 0.45 25.72
CA ILE A 896 -41.36 0.60 24.50
C ILE A 896 -42.04 -0.11 23.33
N PRO A 897 -42.40 0.59 22.24
CA PRO A 897 -42.95 -0.05 21.04
C PRO A 897 -41.91 -0.92 20.34
N LEU A 898 -42.35 -2.12 19.94
CA LEU A 898 -41.61 -2.98 19.03
C LEU A 898 -42.26 -2.97 17.64
N GLU A 899 -41.43 -2.95 16.61
CA GLU A 899 -41.81 -3.28 15.25
C GLU A 899 -41.37 -4.70 14.93
N ILE A 900 -42.34 -5.53 14.53
CA ILE A 900 -42.10 -6.91 14.13
C ILE A 900 -42.60 -7.09 12.70
N ASN A 901 -41.71 -7.50 11.79
CA ASN A 901 -42.02 -7.72 10.38
C ASN A 901 -42.03 -9.22 10.07
N ARG A 902 -43.22 -9.85 10.05
CA ARG A 902 -43.36 -11.30 9.83
C ARG A 902 -44.55 -11.66 8.95
N GLY A 903 -44.32 -12.51 7.95
CA GLY A 903 -45.37 -13.01 7.08
C GLY A 903 -46.32 -13.99 7.77
N ALA A 904 -47.60 -13.97 7.36
CA ALA A 904 -48.61 -14.91 7.82
C ALA A 904 -48.14 -16.37 7.69
N GLY A 905 -48.43 -17.19 8.70
CA GLY A 905 -48.04 -18.60 8.75
C GLY A 905 -46.57 -18.87 9.13
N THR A 906 -45.75 -17.83 9.32
CA THR A 906 -44.32 -18.00 9.65
C THR A 906 -44.10 -17.88 11.15
N ALA A 907 -44.05 -19.01 11.85
CA ALA A 907 -43.88 -19.02 13.31
C ALA A 907 -42.55 -18.42 13.78
N PHE A 908 -42.57 -17.77 14.94
CA PHE A 908 -41.40 -17.19 15.59
C PHE A 908 -41.52 -17.14 17.10
N ALA A 909 -40.38 -16.93 17.76
CA ALA A 909 -40.32 -16.62 19.17
C ALA A 909 -39.55 -15.33 19.43
N ILE A 910 -39.85 -14.67 20.56
CA ILE A 910 -39.06 -13.57 21.13
C ILE A 910 -38.51 -14.06 22.46
N SER A 911 -37.20 -14.01 22.62
CA SER A 911 -36.47 -14.43 23.82
C SER A 911 -35.59 -13.28 24.33
N LEU A 912 -35.26 -13.31 25.62
CA LEU A 912 -34.07 -12.61 26.10
C LEU A 912 -32.82 -13.32 25.59
N GLY A 913 -31.86 -12.56 25.11
CA GLY A 913 -30.58 -13.10 24.66
C GLY A 913 -29.72 -13.60 25.81
N ASP A 914 -28.72 -14.42 25.49
CA ASP A 914 -27.86 -15.10 26.47
C ASP A 914 -26.99 -14.14 27.31
N SER A 915 -26.78 -12.91 26.82
CA SER A 915 -26.02 -11.86 27.52
C SER A 915 -26.93 -10.70 27.91
N PHE A 916 -27.14 -10.52 29.21
CA PHE A 916 -27.83 -9.36 29.77
C PHE A 916 -27.27 -9.04 31.17
N ASN A 917 -27.40 -7.78 31.58
CA ASN A 917 -27.13 -7.35 32.93
C ASN A 917 -28.23 -6.39 33.36
N ILE A 918 -29.22 -6.89 34.09
CA ILE A 918 -30.38 -6.12 34.57
C ILE A 918 -30.51 -6.38 36.07
N PRO A 919 -30.94 -5.38 36.88
CA PRO A 919 -31.32 -5.62 38.27
C PRO A 919 -32.25 -6.84 38.42
N ALA A 920 -32.00 -7.64 39.46
CA ALA A 920 -32.70 -8.90 39.67
C ALA A 920 -34.21 -8.72 39.93
N ASP A 921 -34.61 -7.54 40.41
CA ASP A 921 -35.96 -7.14 40.77
C ASP A 921 -36.77 -6.50 39.62
N VAL A 922 -36.16 -6.30 38.44
CA VAL A 922 -36.85 -5.76 37.26
C VAL A 922 -37.29 -6.91 36.34
N ASP A 923 -38.58 -7.18 36.25
CA ASP A 923 -39.15 -8.10 35.26
C ASP A 923 -39.29 -7.42 33.88
N ILE A 924 -39.30 -8.24 32.83
CA ILE A 924 -39.40 -7.77 31.43
C ILE A 924 -40.53 -8.53 30.76
N TYR A 925 -41.57 -7.81 30.39
CA TYR A 925 -42.76 -8.38 29.77
C TYR A 925 -42.86 -7.97 28.31
N LEU A 926 -43.15 -8.95 27.45
CA LEU A 926 -43.69 -8.68 26.12
C LEU A 926 -45.21 -8.62 26.20
N GLU A 927 -45.78 -7.46 25.92
CA GLU A 927 -47.21 -7.23 25.74
C GLU A 927 -47.60 -7.53 24.28
N ASP A 928 -48.51 -8.49 24.06
CA ASP A 928 -49.23 -8.65 22.79
C ASP A 928 -50.63 -8.09 22.96
N ARG A 929 -50.88 -6.91 22.37
CA ARG A 929 -52.18 -6.24 22.47
C ARG A 929 -53.27 -6.95 21.68
N GLU A 930 -52.96 -7.61 20.58
CA GLU A 930 -53.99 -8.33 19.82
C GLU A 930 -54.52 -9.52 20.63
N ALA A 931 -53.62 -10.26 21.29
CA ALA A 931 -53.99 -11.37 22.16
C ALA A 931 -54.40 -10.94 23.58
N GLN A 932 -54.11 -9.69 23.97
CA GLN A 932 -54.25 -9.15 25.32
C GLN A 932 -53.49 -9.99 26.37
N THR A 933 -52.26 -10.38 26.04
CA THR A 933 -51.41 -11.24 26.89
C THR A 933 -50.08 -10.57 27.20
N PHE A 934 -49.58 -10.83 28.41
CA PHE A 934 -48.21 -10.50 28.81
C PHE A 934 -47.40 -11.78 28.95
N THR A 935 -46.20 -11.79 28.37
CA THR A 935 -45.23 -12.88 28.52
C THR A 935 -44.01 -12.37 29.27
N ASP A 936 -43.71 -12.96 30.42
CA ASP A 936 -42.49 -12.66 31.17
C ASP A 936 -41.28 -13.34 30.51
N LEU A 937 -40.47 -12.54 29.83
CA LEU A 937 -39.34 -13.03 29.04
C LEU A 937 -38.20 -13.57 29.90
N LYS A 938 -38.16 -13.28 31.22
CA LYS A 938 -37.20 -13.93 32.14
C LYS A 938 -37.58 -15.37 32.46
N ASN A 939 -38.88 -15.70 32.37
CA ASN A 939 -39.42 -17.00 32.74
C ASN A 939 -39.79 -17.87 31.53
N GLY A 940 -39.76 -17.32 30.32
CA GLY A 940 -39.82 -18.08 29.07
C GLY A 940 -40.12 -17.22 27.84
N ASP A 941 -39.87 -17.81 26.67
CA ASP A 941 -40.00 -17.13 25.38
C ASP A 941 -41.48 -16.88 25.04
N PHE A 942 -41.74 -15.74 24.40
CA PHE A 942 -43.00 -15.55 23.66
C PHE A 942 -42.94 -16.34 22.36
N SER A 943 -44.03 -17.01 21.96
CA SER A 943 -44.09 -17.77 20.70
C SER A 943 -45.44 -17.60 20.01
N ILE A 944 -45.41 -17.34 18.69
CA ILE A 944 -46.63 -17.19 17.89
C ILE A 944 -46.45 -17.68 16.45
N THR A 945 -47.55 -18.17 15.86
CA THR A 945 -47.70 -18.33 14.41
C THR A 945 -48.72 -17.30 13.91
N PRO A 946 -48.29 -16.23 13.25
CA PRO A 946 -49.20 -15.16 12.82
C PRO A 946 -50.27 -15.67 11.85
N THR A 947 -51.53 -15.29 12.05
CA THR A 947 -52.62 -15.60 11.09
C THR A 947 -52.72 -14.58 9.95
N SER A 948 -52.07 -13.43 10.11
CA SER A 948 -51.96 -12.33 9.15
C SER A 948 -50.51 -11.83 9.11
N ASN A 949 -50.16 -11.04 8.09
CA ASN A 949 -48.85 -10.38 8.07
C ASN A 949 -48.77 -9.38 9.23
N ILE A 950 -47.64 -9.38 9.93
CA ILE A 950 -47.28 -8.40 10.96
C ILE A 950 -46.28 -7.44 10.33
N SER A 951 -46.52 -6.14 10.49
CA SER A 951 -45.62 -5.08 10.04
C SER A 951 -45.88 -3.81 10.86
N GLY A 952 -44.87 -2.96 11.01
CA GLY A 952 -44.98 -1.72 11.78
C GLY A 952 -45.16 -1.95 13.28
N THR A 953 -45.47 -0.86 13.98
CA THR A 953 -45.69 -0.87 15.43
C THR A 953 -47.19 -0.97 15.75
N GLY A 954 -47.56 -1.08 17.03
CA GLY A 954 -48.95 -1.02 17.47
C GLY A 954 -49.48 -2.28 18.14
N ARG A 955 -48.80 -3.42 17.96
CA ARG A 955 -49.19 -4.71 18.54
C ARG A 955 -48.32 -5.13 19.72
N PHE A 956 -47.01 -5.10 19.53
CA PHE A 956 -46.04 -5.62 20.48
C PHE A 956 -45.33 -4.48 21.20
N TYR A 957 -45.22 -4.60 22.53
CA TYR A 957 -44.55 -3.62 23.37
C TYR A 957 -43.74 -4.32 24.45
N LEU A 958 -42.64 -3.71 24.86
CA LEU A 958 -41.93 -4.07 26.08
C LEU A 958 -42.45 -3.24 27.24
N VAL A 959 -42.68 -3.90 28.36
CA VAL A 959 -43.07 -3.30 29.62
C VAL A 959 -42.15 -3.83 30.71
N PHE A 960 -41.57 -2.92 31.50
CA PHE A 960 -40.77 -3.29 32.65
C PHE A 960 -41.63 -3.31 33.91
N GLY A 961 -41.25 -4.06 34.93
CA GLY A 961 -42.01 -4.13 36.17
C GLY A 961 -41.16 -4.48 37.39
N THR A 962 -41.44 -3.85 38.52
CA THR A 962 -40.84 -4.13 39.84
C THR A 962 -41.87 -4.71 40.81
N ASN A 963 -43.17 -4.62 40.47
CA ASN A 963 -44.28 -5.24 41.19
C ASN A 963 -45.16 -6.01 40.20
N SER A 964 -45.61 -7.22 40.56
CA SER A 964 -46.41 -8.08 39.67
C SER A 964 -47.56 -7.30 39.03
N LEU A 965 -47.59 -7.23 37.70
CA LEU A 965 -48.58 -6.50 36.91
C LEU A 965 -50.00 -6.88 37.36
N GLY A 966 -50.68 -5.95 38.05
CA GLY A 966 -52.10 -6.07 38.40
C GLY A 966 -52.95 -5.82 37.17
N SER A 967 -53.98 -6.64 36.96
CA SER A 967 -54.72 -6.76 35.70
C SER A 967 -55.55 -5.54 35.23
N ASP A 968 -55.53 -4.40 35.92
CA ASP A 968 -56.64 -3.43 35.82
C ASP A 968 -56.27 -1.96 35.56
N ASP A 969 -55.00 -1.54 35.34
CA ASP A 969 -54.68 -0.08 35.31
C ASP A 969 -53.62 0.40 34.29
N PHE A 970 -53.37 -0.34 33.19
CA PHE A 970 -52.58 0.22 32.08
C PHE A 970 -53.50 0.93 31.08
N ASP A 971 -53.27 2.23 30.87
CA ASP A 971 -53.89 3.04 29.83
C ASP A 971 -53.45 2.49 28.46
N MET A 972 -54.26 1.59 27.89
CA MET A 972 -53.89 0.74 26.75
C MET A 972 -53.77 1.46 25.40
N SER A 973 -53.90 2.79 25.32
CA SER A 973 -53.78 3.51 24.05
C SER A 973 -52.45 4.24 23.91
N HIS A 974 -51.47 3.60 23.26
CA HIS A 974 -50.28 4.28 22.74
C HIS A 974 -50.48 4.54 21.25
N ILE A 975 -51.34 5.52 20.92
CA ILE A 975 -51.57 5.91 19.52
C ILE A 975 -50.53 6.95 19.13
N ASN A 976 -49.84 6.71 18.01
CA ASN A 976 -48.87 7.61 17.44
C ASN A 976 -49.35 8.09 16.06
N ALA A 977 -48.91 9.28 15.65
CA ALA A 977 -49.22 9.81 14.32
C ALA A 977 -48.09 10.69 13.80
N TYR A 978 -47.58 10.32 12.63
CA TYR A 978 -46.45 11.01 12.01
C TYR A 978 -46.62 11.06 10.49
N LYS A 979 -45.87 11.97 9.87
CA LYS A 979 -45.87 12.16 8.42
C LYS A 979 -44.52 11.67 7.87
N PRO A 980 -44.46 10.49 7.20
CA PRO A 980 -43.22 10.05 6.59
C PRO A 980 -42.71 11.08 5.57
N PHE A 981 -41.39 11.21 5.47
CA PHE A 981 -40.75 12.09 4.52
C PHE A 981 -41.17 11.73 3.08
N ASN A 982 -41.59 12.72 2.28
CA ASN A 982 -42.06 12.56 0.89
C ASN A 982 -43.27 11.63 0.62
N ALA A 983 -43.90 11.05 1.65
CA ALA A 983 -45.15 10.32 1.48
C ALA A 983 -46.31 11.27 1.14
N ASP A 984 -47.33 10.80 0.44
CA ASP A 984 -48.58 11.54 0.20
C ASP A 984 -49.68 11.18 1.23
N HIS A 985 -49.27 10.70 2.40
CA HIS A 985 -50.14 10.28 3.50
C HIS A 985 -49.48 10.47 4.87
N LEU A 986 -50.32 10.64 5.89
CA LEU A 986 -50.00 10.47 7.31
C LEU A 986 -50.08 8.98 7.68
N VAL A 987 -49.24 8.55 8.61
CA VAL A 987 -49.30 7.22 9.22
C VAL A 987 -49.79 7.38 10.66
N ILE A 988 -50.77 6.56 11.04
CA ILE A 988 -51.32 6.47 12.39
C ILE A 988 -51.12 5.05 12.88
N GLU A 989 -50.55 4.90 14.06
CA GLU A 989 -50.20 3.61 14.66
C GLU A 989 -50.95 3.41 15.99
N GLY A 990 -51.13 2.16 16.40
CA GLY A 990 -51.67 1.82 17.72
C GLY A 990 -53.20 1.81 17.81
N LEU A 991 -53.91 1.53 16.71
CA LEU A 991 -55.39 1.48 16.66
C LEU A 991 -55.98 0.08 16.96
N LEU A 992 -55.18 -0.87 17.45
CA LEU A 992 -55.65 -2.19 17.90
C LEU A 992 -56.47 -2.05 19.19
N ASN A 993 -57.59 -2.78 19.28
CA ASN A 993 -58.55 -2.75 20.40
C ASN A 993 -59.19 -1.38 20.68
N ILE A 994 -59.14 -0.45 19.74
CA ILE A 994 -59.86 0.83 19.82
C ILE A 994 -61.27 0.63 19.25
N GLU A 995 -62.30 1.04 19.97
CA GLU A 995 -63.68 0.89 19.49
C GLU A 995 -64.03 1.99 18.47
N THR A 996 -63.62 3.22 18.75
CA THR A 996 -63.92 4.41 17.95
C THR A 996 -62.71 5.33 17.84
N ALA A 997 -62.38 5.80 16.63
CA ALA A 997 -61.34 6.81 16.45
C ALA A 997 -61.66 7.80 15.32
N SER A 998 -61.34 9.08 15.55
CA SER A 998 -61.48 10.17 14.58
C SER A 998 -60.23 11.04 14.57
N LEU A 999 -59.82 11.47 13.38
CA LEU A 999 -58.72 12.40 13.17
C LEU A 999 -59.25 13.76 12.72
N PHE A 1000 -58.80 14.81 13.40
CA PHE A 1000 -59.00 16.20 13.05
C PHE A 1000 -57.65 16.84 12.75
N MET A 1001 -57.51 17.52 11.62
CA MET A 1001 -56.29 18.25 11.27
C MET A 1001 -56.59 19.73 11.11
N TYR A 1002 -55.76 20.57 11.72
CA TYR A 1002 -55.87 22.03 11.70
C TYR A 1002 -54.62 22.64 11.09
N ASN A 1003 -54.76 23.69 10.29
CA ASN A 1003 -53.62 24.51 9.89
C ASN A 1003 -53.17 25.45 11.03
N ILE A 1004 -52.07 26.19 10.85
CA ILE A 1004 -51.52 27.07 11.91
C ILE A 1004 -52.47 28.18 12.40
N ILE A 1005 -53.48 28.55 11.62
CA ILE A 1005 -54.47 29.56 12.01
C ILE A 1005 -55.70 28.94 12.71
N GLY A 1006 -55.67 27.63 12.98
CA GLY A 1006 -56.72 26.90 13.67
C GLY A 1006 -57.91 26.49 12.80
N GLN A 1007 -57.80 26.61 11.47
CA GLN A 1007 -58.85 26.14 10.55
C GLN A 1007 -58.73 24.62 10.37
N GLU A 1008 -59.83 23.90 10.56
CA GLU A 1008 -59.95 22.47 10.26
C GLU A 1008 -59.82 22.25 8.74
N VAL A 1009 -58.85 21.43 8.34
CA VAL A 1009 -58.54 21.09 6.95
C VAL A 1009 -58.83 19.63 6.62
N LEU A 1010 -58.94 18.77 7.64
CA LEU A 1010 -59.30 17.36 7.49
C LEU A 1010 -60.06 16.87 8.72
N ASN A 1011 -61.11 16.08 8.50
CA ASN A 1011 -61.89 15.42 9.54
C ASN A 1011 -62.40 14.10 9.00
N ILE A 1012 -61.90 13.00 9.55
CA ILE A 1012 -62.22 11.66 9.10
C ILE A 1012 -62.36 10.71 10.29
N ASN A 1013 -63.18 9.68 10.12
CA ASN A 1013 -63.14 8.52 11.01
C ASN A 1013 -62.00 7.60 10.58
N LEU A 1014 -61.22 7.13 11.55
CA LEU A 1014 -60.15 6.18 11.33
C LEU A 1014 -60.71 4.76 11.37
N ASN A 1015 -60.17 3.89 10.53
CA ASN A 1015 -60.45 2.46 10.63
C ASN A 1015 -59.73 1.91 11.88
N THR A 1016 -60.49 1.34 12.82
CA THR A 1016 -59.98 0.80 14.09
C THR A 1016 -59.76 -0.71 14.03
N ASN A 1017 -59.20 -1.31 15.09
CA ASN A 1017 -58.84 -2.73 15.17
C ASN A 1017 -57.80 -3.16 14.13
N GLN A 1018 -56.85 -2.28 13.85
CA GLN A 1018 -55.68 -2.56 13.02
C GLN A 1018 -54.47 -1.82 13.58
N ALA A 1019 -53.28 -2.34 13.33
CA ALA A 1019 -52.05 -1.78 13.88
C ALA A 1019 -51.72 -0.40 13.28
N ILE A 1020 -51.96 -0.23 11.98
CA ILE A 1020 -51.60 0.97 11.20
C ILE A 1020 -52.78 1.41 10.33
N GLU A 1021 -53.02 2.73 10.25
CA GLU A 1021 -53.91 3.36 9.28
C GLU A 1021 -53.16 4.46 8.52
N LYS A 1022 -53.39 4.57 7.20
CA LYS A 1022 -52.80 5.60 6.35
C LYS A 1022 -53.86 6.61 5.89
N VAL A 1023 -53.59 7.89 6.09
CA VAL A 1023 -54.51 8.98 5.77
C VAL A 1023 -53.90 9.88 4.72
N SER A 1024 -54.49 9.96 3.52
CA SER A 1024 -53.92 10.75 2.43
C SER A 1024 -53.82 12.24 2.78
N THR A 1025 -52.66 12.83 2.48
CA THR A 1025 -52.37 14.27 2.51
C THR A 1025 -52.28 14.87 1.10
N LEU A 1026 -52.66 14.10 0.07
CA LEU A 1026 -52.58 14.53 -1.32
C LEU A 1026 -53.51 15.74 -1.56
N GLY A 1027 -52.96 16.82 -2.12
CA GLY A 1027 -53.70 18.06 -2.40
C GLY A 1027 -53.76 19.05 -1.22
N MET A 1028 -53.12 18.73 -0.09
CA MET A 1028 -52.92 19.70 1.00
C MET A 1028 -51.71 20.61 0.67
N ASN A 1029 -51.77 21.88 1.11
CA ASN A 1029 -50.65 22.81 0.90
C ASN A 1029 -49.50 22.49 1.86
N ALA A 1030 -48.26 22.72 1.43
CA ALA A 1030 -47.09 22.65 2.30
C ALA A 1030 -47.24 23.62 3.48
N GLY A 1031 -46.90 23.14 4.69
CA GLY A 1031 -47.04 23.92 5.92
C GLY A 1031 -47.08 23.07 7.18
N VAL A 1032 -47.16 23.75 8.32
CA VAL A 1032 -47.31 23.13 9.65
C VAL A 1032 -48.79 22.88 9.94
N TYR A 1033 -49.10 21.69 10.43
CA TYR A 1033 -50.45 21.30 10.84
C TYR A 1033 -50.45 20.74 12.27
N ILE A 1034 -51.58 20.87 12.94
CA ILE A 1034 -51.87 20.22 14.23
C ILE A 1034 -52.85 19.09 13.96
N VAL A 1035 -52.44 17.86 14.24
CA VAL A 1035 -53.28 16.66 14.21
C VAL A 1035 -53.82 16.42 15.61
N ASN A 1036 -55.11 16.22 15.72
CA ASN A 1036 -55.79 15.79 16.93
C ASN A 1036 -56.49 14.46 16.64
N ILE A 1037 -56.13 13.41 17.35
CA ILE A 1037 -56.76 12.10 17.25
C ILE A 1037 -57.56 11.87 18.52
N GLN A 1038 -58.85 11.63 18.37
CA GLN A 1038 -59.74 11.21 19.45
C GLN A 1038 -59.99 9.72 19.28
N ALA A 1039 -59.57 8.92 20.24
CA ALA A 1039 -59.73 7.47 20.23
C ALA A 1039 -60.32 7.03 21.58
N ASP A 1040 -61.53 6.49 21.54
CA ASP A 1040 -62.35 6.18 22.71
C ASP A 1040 -62.42 7.36 23.70
N ASN A 1041 -61.80 7.26 24.87
CA ASN A 1041 -61.76 8.35 25.87
C ASN A 1041 -60.49 9.20 25.81
N ASN A 1042 -59.55 8.88 24.93
CA ASN A 1042 -58.22 9.48 24.87
C ASN A 1042 -58.10 10.46 23.69
N THR A 1043 -57.35 11.55 23.91
CA THR A 1043 -57.11 12.57 22.89
C THR A 1043 -55.62 12.83 22.77
N ILE A 1044 -55.10 12.68 21.56
CA ILE A 1044 -53.68 12.87 21.25
C ILE A 1044 -53.55 14.04 20.30
N THR A 1045 -52.60 14.93 20.58
CA THR A 1045 -52.33 16.10 19.72
C THR A 1045 -50.87 16.10 19.29
N LYS A 1046 -50.64 16.10 17.98
CA LYS A 1046 -49.31 16.10 17.37
C LYS A 1046 -49.17 17.27 16.40
N LYS A 1047 -47.98 17.87 16.37
CA LYS A 1047 -47.61 18.84 15.34
C LYS A 1047 -46.91 18.08 14.21
N ILE A 1048 -47.35 18.28 12.98
CA ILE A 1048 -46.76 17.65 11.79
C ILE A 1048 -46.40 18.71 10.75
N ILE A 1049 -45.50 18.36 9.84
CA ILE A 1049 -45.11 19.18 8.70
C ILE A 1049 -45.51 18.43 7.43
N ILE A 1050 -46.25 19.10 6.54
CA ILE A 1050 -46.49 18.62 5.18
C ILE A 1050 -45.56 19.44 4.27
N ASN A 1051 -44.71 18.74 3.53
CA ASN A 1051 -43.72 19.34 2.62
C ASN A 1051 -44.24 19.44 1.19
#